data_AF-A0A8S1IQB1-F1
#
_entry.id   AF-A0A8S1IQB1-F1
#
_cell.length_a   1.000
_cell.length_b   1.000
_cell.length_c   1.000
_cell.angle_alpha   90.00
_cell.angle_beta   90.00
_cell.angle_gamma   90.00
#
_symmetry.space_group_name_H-M   'P 1'
#
loop_
_entity.id
_entity.type
_entity.pdbx_description
1 polymer ?
#
loop_
_entity_poly.entity_id
_entity_poly.type
_entity_poly.pdbx_seq_one_letter_code
_entity_poly.pdbx_strand_id
1 'polypeptide(L)'
;MRNKGGQAGSEWEQLGTIAFRWPQVTKVRVTALVGNTYHARVHYSRASENGAAGNEVDVDARPSDAINLAVRFDAPVFVNKGVAQRMAHSVRGHEAPELEVIRSCREEMLHIEDPTVMVKLQLQMAVAEERYEDATRLRDQIEQMLSTDRALALVVALESALEGHRYEEAVALRDKLIELRENSAQTSKSMGTPGMILWALAALAALSLAGAGSNERCVSDGPRRDCGWMGINDLACEARGCCWAPVFDSNAPNRPWCFYKSAAVSEYEMASVRETGVGFVGELHQTTSGLPYLGPDIKQLKLSVDYETSSRLHVKISDLEDKRWAVPESLMPRPAASRAATNPLYTFSFEQRPFGFAVARNEDGNVLFDTNGHSLFFKNQYLELTSPVPESSALYGIGERTRSDGIRLQRNGVPTTMWNKDTAAADADTNLYGSHPFLMAIEEGGNAHGIFLLNSNGMDVVLTESTISYRWGYSNVEEVETVVKQYEKADIPLEAMWTDIDYMDGFRDFTLDPNNFGMSQMRTLVKKLHANGQRWVPIIDPGIKVDPGYPAYDDGIREDIFLKDVKGVRYIGKVRTGRTRRAWVLLVLACTPDLGRKGFRGDIACSQNISLNLHLELPPYSINNANRAAPLSEKTIPVSLVHHDGTPEYDAHNLYGFSEAVLTHRALADILTERPFVLTRSSFAGSGKYAAHWSGDNSATWDDLRWSIGSVLNSNLFGMPLVGADICGFNGQTTEELCARWISLGAFYPFSRAHSNRYPQELYLWDGVAAAARKALKMRVRLIPYLYTAFKKAASEGGTVASPLWYEFPQDANTHNNSRQFLLGSGLLVSPVLEEGADHVEAYIPEGTWYNIWDYSVVQGPQALLLPCPLGEIQVHLRAGTVIPMQRAARTTKEAAAGPLDLVVALPPPGAGRAPGLRHGDQHAEGTVYMDEGAAAVDGPDSLTVRFSARVSGQRGHLITAAALRDGASTKSVPSLGTVTVLGAECGYPEHPGKQAGGSLLTGMRARMRAKVNDVEHPSNSVRYDAERRVLELAAVNGDLTRGAVIKWGCEYDFPAV
;
A
#
# COMPACT_ATOMS: atom_id res chain seq x y z
N MET A 1 40.53 14.19 7.82
CA MET A 1 40.69 15.61 8.22
C MET A 1 41.12 16.42 7.01
N ARG A 2 40.72 17.70 6.90
CA ARG A 2 41.30 18.65 5.93
C ARG A 2 42.36 19.52 6.63
N ASN A 3 43.56 19.57 6.06
CA ASN A 3 44.39 20.78 5.93
C ASN A 3 45.25 20.54 4.67
N LYS A 4 45.29 21.38 3.63
CA LYS A 4 45.39 22.86 3.51
C LYS A 4 46.61 23.43 4.26
N GLY A 5 47.37 24.26 3.53
CA GLY A 5 48.49 25.04 4.09
C GLY A 5 49.81 24.29 4.10
N GLY A 6 50.48 24.21 2.95
CA GLY A 6 51.93 24.01 2.92
C GLY A 6 52.63 25.35 3.12
N GLN A 7 53.72 25.38 3.88
CA GLN A 7 54.75 26.41 3.80
C GLN A 7 56.14 25.76 3.89
N ALA A 8 57.16 26.52 3.53
CA ALA A 8 58.44 25.97 3.08
C ALA A 8 59.23 25.18 4.14
N GLY A 9 59.59 23.95 3.77
CA GLY A 9 60.98 23.56 3.57
C GLY A 9 61.95 23.55 4.76
N SER A 10 62.43 22.34 5.08
CA SER A 10 63.85 22.09 5.37
C SER A 10 64.19 20.65 4.99
N GLU A 11 65.35 20.44 4.39
CA GLU A 11 65.88 19.10 4.11
C GLU A 11 66.23 18.37 5.42
N TRP A 12 66.03 17.06 5.46
CA TRP A 12 67.07 16.11 5.85
C TRP A 12 66.76 14.75 5.20
N GLU A 13 67.80 14.13 4.66
CA GLU A 13 67.70 12.95 3.79
C GLU A 13 67.79 11.60 4.53
N GLN A 14 67.29 10.58 3.82
CA GLN A 14 67.75 9.18 3.86
C GLN A 14 67.80 8.45 5.22
N LEU A 15 66.77 7.62 5.45
CA LEU A 15 67.01 6.20 5.75
C LEU A 15 65.95 5.28 5.11
N GLY A 16 66.15 4.98 3.82
CA GLY A 16 65.83 3.66 3.25
C GLY A 16 64.37 3.19 3.13
N THR A 17 63.48 3.93 2.45
CA THR A 17 62.27 3.31 1.90
C THR A 17 62.62 2.36 0.75
N ILE A 18 62.53 1.04 0.99
CA ILE A 18 62.59 0.04 -0.09
C ILE A 18 61.30 0.13 -0.91
N ALA A 19 61.34 0.94 -1.97
CA ALA A 19 60.26 1.06 -2.94
C ALA A 19 60.13 -0.24 -3.74
N PHE A 20 59.26 -1.15 -3.28
CA PHE A 20 58.99 -2.44 -3.91
C PHE A 20 58.23 -2.26 -5.24
N ARG A 21 58.95 -1.86 -6.29
CA ARG A 21 58.41 -1.72 -7.65
C ARG A 21 58.02 -3.11 -8.17
N TRP A 22 56.71 -3.35 -8.23
CA TRP A 22 56.14 -4.57 -8.79
C TRP A 22 56.58 -4.77 -10.25
N PRO A 23 56.89 -6.00 -10.69
CA PRO A 23 57.22 -6.26 -12.09
C PRO A 23 56.03 -5.93 -13.00
N GLN A 24 56.29 -5.30 -14.15
CA GLN A 24 55.21 -5.05 -15.12
C GLN A 24 54.98 -6.30 -15.96
N VAL A 25 53.74 -6.82 -15.92
CA VAL A 25 53.30 -7.91 -16.80
C VAL A 25 53.27 -7.37 -18.24
N THR A 26 53.99 -8.02 -19.15
CA THR A 26 54.16 -7.56 -20.54
C THR A 26 53.35 -8.36 -21.54
N LYS A 27 52.95 -9.59 -21.18
CA LYS A 27 52.07 -10.48 -21.94
C LYS A 27 51.71 -11.70 -21.10
N VAL A 28 50.54 -12.28 -21.36
CA VAL A 28 50.11 -13.57 -20.80
C VAL A 28 49.98 -14.58 -21.94
N ARG A 29 50.49 -15.80 -21.77
CA ARG A 29 50.44 -16.85 -22.81
C ARG A 29 49.82 -18.13 -22.27
N VAL A 30 48.70 -18.56 -22.83
CA VAL A 30 48.16 -19.91 -22.59
C VAL A 30 49.02 -20.92 -23.35
N THR A 31 49.79 -21.71 -22.61
CA THR A 31 50.87 -22.57 -23.15
C THR A 31 50.40 -24.00 -23.40
N ALA A 32 49.58 -24.56 -22.50
CA ALA A 32 49.13 -25.94 -22.52
C ALA A 32 47.69 -26.11 -21.97
N LEU A 33 47.10 -27.26 -22.27
CA LEU A 33 45.90 -27.82 -21.65
C LEU A 33 46.28 -29.23 -21.17
N VAL A 34 46.11 -29.50 -19.87
CA VAL A 34 46.46 -30.78 -19.23
C VAL A 34 45.24 -31.24 -18.43
N GLY A 35 44.67 -32.38 -18.81
CA GLY A 35 43.28 -32.68 -18.46
C GLY A 35 42.36 -31.57 -18.95
N ASN A 36 41.49 -31.06 -18.07
CA ASN A 36 40.62 -29.92 -18.35
C ASN A 36 41.21 -28.57 -17.85
N THR A 37 42.43 -28.56 -17.29
CA THR A 37 43.05 -27.36 -16.73
C THR A 37 43.99 -26.71 -17.76
N TYR A 38 43.80 -25.42 -17.98
CA TYR A 38 44.68 -24.62 -18.81
C TYR A 38 45.86 -24.11 -17.98
N HIS A 39 47.07 -24.18 -18.54
CA HIS A 39 48.26 -23.58 -17.93
C HIS A 39 48.63 -22.32 -18.70
N ALA A 40 48.98 -21.27 -17.96
CA ALA A 40 49.35 -19.97 -18.52
C ALA A 40 50.71 -19.51 -17.99
N ARG A 41 51.50 -18.88 -18.85
CA ARG A 41 52.71 -18.15 -18.46
C ARG A 41 52.46 -16.67 -18.43
N VAL A 42 52.82 -16.05 -17.31
CA VAL A 42 52.88 -14.60 -17.18
C VAL A 42 54.33 -14.19 -17.42
N HIS A 43 54.57 -13.41 -18.48
CA HIS A 43 55.86 -12.74 -18.66
C HIS A 43 55.81 -11.38 -17.98
N TYR A 44 56.85 -11.04 -17.22
CA TYR A 44 57.04 -9.70 -16.70
C TYR A 44 58.42 -9.15 -17.05
N SER A 45 58.48 -7.85 -17.35
CA SER A 45 59.73 -7.12 -17.34
C SER A 45 60.03 -6.67 -15.92
N ARG A 46 61.29 -6.82 -15.50
CA ARG A 46 61.83 -6.11 -14.35
C ARG A 46 62.46 -4.83 -14.89
N ALA A 47 62.12 -3.69 -14.32
CA ALA A 47 62.63 -2.40 -14.78
C ALA A 47 64.10 -2.20 -14.35
N SER A 48 65.01 -2.87 -15.07
CA SER A 48 66.43 -2.52 -15.14
C SER A 48 66.71 -1.92 -16.52
N GLU A 49 67.50 -0.86 -16.56
CA GLU A 49 68.01 -0.28 -17.80
C GLU A 49 68.82 -1.33 -18.59
N ASN A 50 68.85 -1.19 -19.91
CA ASN A 50 69.52 -2.10 -20.87
C ASN A 50 68.85 -3.46 -21.15
N GLY A 51 67.55 -3.44 -21.49
CA GLY A 51 67.04 -4.18 -22.67
C GLY A 51 67.19 -5.72 -22.73
N ALA A 52 67.34 -6.42 -21.60
CA ALA A 52 67.50 -7.87 -21.55
C ALA A 52 66.20 -8.61 -21.15
N ALA A 53 66.17 -9.93 -21.41
CA ALA A 53 64.97 -10.77 -21.37
C ALA A 53 64.12 -10.66 -20.08
N GLY A 54 62.81 -10.45 -20.25
CA GLY A 54 61.83 -10.52 -19.16
C GLY A 54 61.50 -11.95 -18.75
N ASN A 55 61.42 -12.20 -17.45
CA ASN A 55 61.23 -13.53 -16.87
C ASN A 55 59.83 -14.11 -17.17
N GLU A 56 59.77 -15.43 -17.31
CA GLU A 56 58.52 -16.21 -17.33
C GLU A 56 58.24 -16.78 -15.94
N VAL A 57 56.98 -16.79 -15.53
CA VAL A 57 56.46 -17.64 -14.45
C VAL A 57 55.27 -18.44 -15.00
N ASP A 58 55.34 -19.76 -14.89
CA ASP A 58 54.19 -20.65 -15.07
C ASP A 58 53.22 -20.46 -13.89
N VAL A 59 51.93 -20.34 -14.20
CA VAL A 59 50.83 -20.25 -13.23
C VAL A 59 49.70 -21.18 -13.63
N ASP A 60 49.21 -21.94 -12.67
CA ASP A 60 48.03 -22.79 -12.83
C ASP A 60 46.78 -21.90 -12.75
N ALA A 61 46.13 -21.64 -13.89
CA ALA A 61 45.13 -20.58 -14.00
C ALA A 61 44.15 -20.87 -15.15
N ARG A 62 42.85 -20.92 -14.83
CA ARG A 62 41.79 -21.08 -15.84
C ARG A 62 41.81 -19.88 -16.81
N PRO A 63 41.26 -20.00 -18.04
CA PRO A 63 41.31 -18.92 -19.02
C PRO A 63 40.73 -17.59 -18.51
N SER A 64 39.66 -17.64 -17.71
CA SER A 64 39.06 -16.49 -17.01
C SER A 64 40.05 -15.73 -16.13
N ASP A 65 40.95 -16.47 -15.48
CA ASP A 65 41.82 -15.98 -14.42
C ASP A 65 43.10 -15.40 -15.06
N ALA A 66 43.59 -16.06 -16.12
CA ALA A 66 44.65 -15.54 -17.00
C ALA A 66 44.21 -14.28 -17.78
N ILE A 67 42.96 -14.22 -18.25
CA ILE A 67 42.39 -13.02 -18.88
C ILE A 67 42.20 -11.89 -17.86
N ASN A 68 41.71 -12.17 -16.64
CA ASN A 68 41.65 -11.18 -15.57
C ASN A 68 43.03 -10.59 -15.24
N LEU A 69 44.06 -11.43 -15.13
CA LEU A 69 45.45 -10.99 -14.95
C LEU A 69 45.92 -10.07 -16.09
N ALA A 70 45.61 -10.43 -17.33
CA ALA A 70 45.96 -9.65 -18.51
C ALA A 70 45.27 -8.28 -18.55
N VAL A 71 43.94 -8.24 -18.34
CA VAL A 71 43.14 -7.00 -18.30
C VAL A 71 43.57 -6.09 -17.13
N ARG A 72 43.85 -6.67 -15.96
CA ARG A 72 44.24 -5.91 -14.75
C ARG A 72 45.63 -5.27 -14.84
N PHE A 73 46.44 -5.66 -15.82
CA PHE A 73 47.79 -5.12 -16.07
C PHE A 73 48.00 -4.64 -17.52
N ASP A 74 46.91 -4.43 -18.28
CA ASP A 74 46.89 -3.96 -19.68
C ASP A 74 47.87 -4.72 -20.62
N ALA A 75 47.91 -6.04 -20.46
CA ALA A 75 48.88 -6.91 -21.14
C ALA A 75 48.22 -7.80 -22.20
N PRO A 76 48.80 -7.94 -23.41
CA PRO A 76 48.23 -8.78 -24.46
C PRO A 76 48.25 -10.29 -24.13
N VAL A 77 47.16 -10.98 -24.47
CA VAL A 77 46.99 -12.44 -24.31
C VAL A 77 47.32 -13.17 -25.61
N PHE A 78 48.08 -14.27 -25.51
CA PHE A 78 48.40 -15.15 -26.64
C PHE A 78 48.03 -16.60 -26.32
N VAL A 79 47.34 -17.29 -27.23
CA VAL A 79 47.04 -18.72 -27.08
C VAL A 79 47.94 -19.53 -28.01
N ASN A 80 48.56 -20.60 -27.50
CA ASN A 80 49.35 -21.51 -28.33
C ASN A 80 48.45 -22.18 -29.39
N LYS A 81 48.87 -22.18 -30.66
CA LYS A 81 48.10 -22.73 -31.78
C LYS A 81 47.75 -24.22 -31.58
N GLY A 82 48.65 -24.99 -30.94
CA GLY A 82 48.43 -26.39 -30.56
C GLY A 82 47.55 -26.60 -29.31
N VAL A 83 47.12 -25.53 -28.63
CA VAL A 83 46.02 -25.56 -27.64
C VAL A 83 44.72 -25.17 -28.32
N ALA A 84 44.70 -24.11 -29.12
CA ALA A 84 43.52 -23.69 -29.89
C ALA A 84 43.00 -24.80 -30.83
N GLN A 85 43.89 -25.57 -31.48
CA GLN A 85 43.51 -26.74 -32.29
C GLN A 85 42.95 -27.90 -31.46
N ARG A 86 43.35 -28.05 -30.18
CA ARG A 86 42.76 -29.06 -29.27
C ARG A 86 41.42 -28.63 -28.70
N MET A 87 41.21 -27.32 -28.47
CA MET A 87 39.87 -26.77 -28.16
C MET A 87 38.87 -27.05 -29.28
N ALA A 88 39.31 -27.08 -30.55
CA ALA A 88 38.49 -27.47 -31.69
C ALA A 88 38.25 -28.99 -31.83
N HIS A 89 38.80 -29.83 -30.94
CA HIS A 89 38.63 -31.29 -30.95
C HIS A 89 38.06 -31.85 -29.63
N SER A 90 38.20 -31.16 -28.48
CA SER A 90 37.56 -31.56 -27.22
C SER A 90 36.04 -31.30 -27.16
N VAL A 91 35.42 -30.94 -28.29
CA VAL A 91 33.99 -30.63 -28.44
C VAL A 91 33.26 -31.71 -29.27
N ARG A 92 33.94 -32.80 -29.66
CA ARG A 92 33.31 -33.95 -30.35
C ARG A 92 33.77 -35.27 -29.73
N GLY A 93 32.84 -35.99 -29.11
CA GLY A 93 33.09 -37.31 -28.54
C GLY A 93 31.91 -37.81 -27.71
N HIS A 94 31.03 -38.58 -28.36
CA HIS A 94 29.77 -39.13 -27.84
C HIS A 94 28.64 -38.11 -27.70
N GLU A 95 28.03 -37.77 -28.84
CA GLU A 95 26.67 -37.21 -28.89
C GLU A 95 25.67 -38.29 -28.48
N ALA A 96 24.66 -37.92 -27.68
CA ALA A 96 23.48 -38.74 -27.43
C ALA A 96 22.46 -38.53 -28.56
N PRO A 97 21.63 -39.53 -28.92
CA PRO A 97 20.80 -39.47 -30.13
C PRO A 97 19.79 -38.29 -30.16
N GLU A 98 19.43 -37.73 -29.02
CA GLU A 98 18.56 -36.54 -28.94
C GLU A 98 19.22 -35.29 -29.56
N LEU A 99 20.56 -35.15 -29.46
CA LEU A 99 21.29 -34.01 -30.02
C LEU A 99 21.31 -34.03 -31.56
N GLU A 100 21.37 -35.21 -32.16
CA GLU A 100 21.34 -35.38 -33.62
C GLU A 100 19.96 -34.98 -34.19
N VAL A 101 18.88 -35.29 -33.47
CA VAL A 101 17.52 -34.82 -33.79
C VAL A 101 17.41 -33.30 -33.69
N ILE A 102 17.81 -32.70 -32.56
CA ILE A 102 17.75 -31.24 -32.34
C ILE A 102 18.54 -30.49 -33.43
N ARG A 103 19.71 -31.01 -33.81
CA ARG A 103 20.56 -30.42 -34.85
C ARG A 103 19.94 -30.59 -36.25
N SER A 104 19.42 -31.77 -36.58
CA SER A 104 18.72 -32.03 -37.85
C SER A 104 17.53 -31.08 -38.06
N CYS A 105 16.69 -30.88 -37.05
CA CYS A 105 15.55 -29.97 -37.14
C CYS A 105 16.00 -28.50 -37.36
N ARG A 106 17.08 -28.07 -36.69
CA ARG A 106 17.60 -26.69 -36.82
C ARG A 106 18.33 -26.44 -38.14
N GLU A 107 19.06 -27.42 -38.68
CA GLU A 107 19.69 -27.31 -40.01
C GLU A 107 18.63 -27.19 -41.12
N GLU A 108 17.49 -27.87 -40.99
CA GLU A 108 16.33 -27.74 -41.90
C GLU A 108 15.64 -26.35 -41.80
N MET A 109 15.40 -25.83 -40.59
CA MET A 109 14.85 -24.48 -40.39
C MET A 109 15.71 -23.36 -41.01
N LEU A 110 17.03 -23.57 -41.12
CA LEU A 110 17.99 -22.62 -41.70
C LEU A 110 18.04 -22.61 -43.23
N HIS A 111 17.24 -23.43 -43.92
CA HIS A 111 17.15 -23.46 -45.38
C HIS A 111 15.88 -22.79 -45.95
N ILE A 112 15.19 -21.99 -45.13
CA ILE A 112 14.01 -21.22 -45.52
C ILE A 112 14.42 -19.75 -45.79
N GLU A 113 14.69 -19.40 -47.06
CA GLU A 113 14.89 -17.99 -47.49
C GLU A 113 13.55 -17.25 -47.60
N ASP A 114 12.86 -17.04 -46.47
CA ASP A 114 11.59 -16.31 -46.39
C ASP A 114 11.80 -14.79 -46.22
N PRO A 115 11.30 -13.94 -47.15
CA PRO A 115 11.32 -12.49 -47.02
C PRO A 115 10.73 -11.96 -45.70
N THR A 116 9.76 -12.66 -45.09
CA THR A 116 9.11 -12.27 -43.83
C THR A 116 10.11 -12.13 -42.68
N VAL A 117 11.17 -12.95 -42.66
CA VAL A 117 12.24 -12.88 -41.64
C VAL A 117 13.03 -11.58 -41.78
N MET A 118 13.33 -11.17 -43.01
CA MET A 118 14.03 -9.91 -43.31
C MET A 118 13.16 -8.68 -42.98
N VAL A 119 11.86 -8.72 -43.28
CA VAL A 119 10.93 -7.63 -42.92
C VAL A 119 10.76 -7.54 -41.40
N LYS A 120 10.72 -8.67 -40.66
CA LYS A 120 10.73 -8.67 -39.18
C LYS A 120 12.00 -8.06 -38.59
N LEU A 121 13.18 -8.36 -39.13
CA LEU A 121 14.44 -7.73 -38.72
C LEU A 121 14.45 -6.22 -39.02
N GLN A 122 13.94 -5.80 -40.19
CA GLN A 122 13.80 -4.38 -40.54
C GLN A 122 12.81 -3.66 -39.62
N LEU A 123 11.70 -4.30 -39.23
CA LEU A 123 10.76 -3.78 -38.24
C LEU A 123 11.46 -3.59 -36.87
N GLN A 124 12.18 -4.61 -36.39
CA GLN A 124 12.91 -4.52 -35.12
C GLN A 124 13.95 -3.39 -35.13
N MET A 125 14.67 -3.19 -36.24
CA MET A 125 15.59 -2.06 -36.41
C MET A 125 14.85 -0.71 -36.46
N ALA A 126 13.74 -0.60 -37.21
CA ALA A 126 12.96 0.64 -37.28
C ALA A 126 12.37 1.05 -35.92
N VAL A 127 11.93 0.08 -35.11
CA VAL A 127 11.47 0.32 -33.72
C VAL A 127 12.65 0.73 -32.81
N ALA A 128 13.80 0.07 -32.92
CA ALA A 128 14.99 0.39 -32.13
C ALA A 128 15.63 1.75 -32.48
N GLU A 129 15.40 2.24 -33.70
CA GLU A 129 15.86 3.55 -34.20
C GLU A 129 14.78 4.65 -34.10
N GLU A 130 13.67 4.40 -33.41
CA GLU A 130 12.54 5.33 -33.22
C GLU A 130 11.87 5.82 -34.54
N ARG A 131 12.03 5.06 -35.64
CA ARG A 131 11.44 5.34 -36.97
C ARG A 131 10.00 4.82 -37.06
N TYR A 132 9.10 5.41 -36.29
CA TYR A 132 7.76 4.86 -36.07
C TYR A 132 6.89 4.74 -37.32
N GLU A 133 6.97 5.65 -38.30
CA GLU A 133 6.22 5.51 -39.57
C GLU A 133 6.72 4.33 -40.42
N ASP A 134 8.04 4.10 -40.45
CA ASP A 134 8.62 2.89 -41.07
C ASP A 134 8.18 1.63 -40.34
N ALA A 135 8.21 1.64 -39.00
CA ALA A 135 7.79 0.52 -38.18
C ALA A 135 6.29 0.20 -38.37
N THR A 136 5.42 1.20 -38.45
CA THR A 136 3.99 1.01 -38.78
C THR A 136 3.84 0.36 -40.15
N ARG A 137 4.47 0.92 -41.19
CA ARG A 137 4.43 0.36 -42.55
C ARG A 137 4.94 -1.08 -42.63
N LEU A 138 6.06 -1.39 -41.96
CA LEU A 138 6.66 -2.73 -41.93
C LEU A 138 5.81 -3.73 -41.14
N ARG A 139 5.16 -3.31 -40.05
CA ARG A 139 4.18 -4.13 -39.32
C ARG A 139 2.98 -4.47 -40.20
N ASP A 140 2.37 -3.47 -40.83
CA ASP A 140 1.17 -3.67 -41.66
C ASP A 140 1.47 -4.57 -42.87
N GLN A 141 2.70 -4.49 -43.39
CA GLN A 141 3.23 -5.39 -44.41
C GLN A 141 3.41 -6.83 -43.89
N ILE A 142 3.86 -7.03 -42.65
CA ILE A 142 3.92 -8.36 -42.01
C ILE A 142 2.52 -8.92 -41.75
N GLU A 143 1.54 -8.10 -41.34
CA GLU A 143 0.16 -8.54 -41.12
C GLU A 143 -0.50 -9.00 -42.42
N GLN A 144 -0.22 -8.36 -43.57
CA GLN A 144 -0.61 -8.90 -44.87
C GLN A 144 0.03 -10.27 -45.18
N MET A 145 1.32 -10.45 -44.88
CA MET A 145 2.05 -11.69 -45.16
C MET A 145 1.63 -12.87 -44.28
N LEU A 146 1.24 -12.61 -43.02
CA LEU A 146 0.78 -13.66 -42.08
C LEU A 146 -0.52 -14.36 -42.47
N SER A 147 -1.23 -13.88 -43.51
CA SER A 147 -2.56 -14.34 -43.89
C SER A 147 -2.62 -15.67 -44.67
N THR A 148 -1.50 -16.20 -45.17
CA THR A 148 -1.54 -17.18 -46.29
C THR A 148 -0.66 -18.44 -46.22
N ASP A 149 0.33 -18.56 -45.33
CA ASP A 149 1.28 -19.70 -45.38
C ASP A 149 1.05 -20.79 -44.30
N ARG A 150 1.09 -22.05 -44.73
CA ARG A 150 0.98 -23.25 -43.87
C ARG A 150 2.31 -23.74 -43.31
N ALA A 151 3.45 -23.40 -43.92
CA ALA A 151 4.77 -23.85 -43.47
C ALA A 151 5.11 -23.28 -42.08
N LEU A 152 4.80 -22.00 -41.84
CA LEU A 152 5.09 -21.31 -40.59
C LEU A 152 4.40 -21.97 -39.37
N ALA A 153 3.18 -22.48 -39.54
CA ALA A 153 2.46 -23.19 -38.48
C ALA A 153 3.14 -24.52 -38.08
N LEU A 154 3.81 -25.20 -39.02
CA LEU A 154 4.59 -26.41 -38.74
C LEU A 154 5.95 -26.10 -38.11
N VAL A 155 6.58 -24.97 -38.46
CA VAL A 155 7.80 -24.50 -37.78
C VAL A 155 7.52 -24.21 -36.30
N VAL A 156 6.45 -23.47 -35.99
CA VAL A 156 6.07 -23.16 -34.59
C VAL A 156 5.68 -24.44 -33.81
N ALA A 157 5.00 -25.39 -34.45
CA ALA A 157 4.72 -26.69 -33.84
C ALA A 157 6.00 -27.50 -33.57
N LEU A 158 6.96 -27.48 -34.50
CA LEU A 158 8.26 -28.16 -34.38
C LEU A 158 9.11 -27.56 -33.25
N GLU A 159 9.16 -26.23 -33.13
CA GLU A 159 9.80 -25.52 -32.02
C GLU A 159 9.17 -25.94 -30.68
N SER A 160 7.84 -25.92 -30.57
CA SER A 160 7.11 -26.34 -29.36
C SER A 160 7.32 -27.81 -28.99
N ALA A 161 7.43 -28.71 -29.97
CA ALA A 161 7.73 -30.13 -29.73
C ALA A 161 9.17 -30.35 -29.24
N LEU A 162 10.14 -29.58 -29.76
CA LEU A 162 11.53 -29.61 -29.31
C LEU A 162 11.70 -29.04 -27.90
N GLU A 163 11.06 -27.91 -27.59
CA GLU A 163 11.06 -27.31 -26.25
C GLU A 163 10.33 -28.18 -25.21
N GLY A 164 9.28 -28.90 -25.63
CA GLY A 164 8.58 -29.88 -24.81
C GLY A 164 9.28 -31.24 -24.68
N HIS A 165 10.50 -31.41 -25.20
CA HIS A 165 11.24 -32.68 -25.25
C HIS A 165 10.49 -33.86 -25.94
N ARG A 166 9.52 -33.57 -26.81
CA ARG A 166 8.68 -34.57 -27.49
C ARG A 166 9.31 -35.02 -28.80
N TYR A 167 10.47 -35.69 -28.71
CA TYR A 167 11.36 -35.91 -29.86
C TYR A 167 10.75 -36.71 -31.03
N GLU A 168 9.91 -37.71 -30.77
CA GLU A 168 9.21 -38.45 -31.85
C GLU A 168 8.20 -37.56 -32.60
N GLU A 169 7.52 -36.66 -31.89
CA GLU A 169 6.62 -35.66 -32.47
C GLU A 169 7.41 -34.62 -33.28
N ALA A 170 8.55 -34.16 -32.76
CA ALA A 170 9.46 -33.26 -33.47
C ALA A 170 10.01 -33.90 -34.76
N VAL A 171 10.33 -35.19 -34.75
CA VAL A 171 10.71 -35.94 -35.97
C VAL A 171 9.55 -35.96 -36.97
N ALA A 172 8.34 -36.32 -36.55
CA ALA A 172 7.17 -36.36 -37.43
C ALA A 172 6.74 -34.98 -37.98
N LEU A 173 7.03 -33.89 -37.24
CA LEU A 173 6.79 -32.51 -37.67
C LEU A 173 7.88 -32.02 -38.63
N ARG A 174 9.16 -32.34 -38.37
CA ARG A 174 10.28 -32.10 -39.30
C ARG A 174 10.03 -32.80 -40.64
N ASP A 175 9.60 -34.06 -40.61
CA ASP A 175 9.43 -34.85 -41.83
C ASP A 175 8.25 -34.33 -42.69
N LYS A 176 7.20 -33.79 -42.06
CA LYS A 176 6.15 -33.02 -42.75
C LYS A 176 6.62 -31.67 -43.30
N LEU A 177 7.55 -31.00 -42.62
CA LEU A 177 8.15 -29.76 -43.10
C LEU A 177 9.02 -30.01 -44.35
N ILE A 178 9.78 -31.12 -44.34
CA ILE A 178 10.54 -31.62 -45.50
C ILE A 178 9.58 -31.99 -46.64
N GLU A 179 8.52 -32.76 -46.37
CA GLU A 179 7.51 -33.14 -47.36
C GLU A 179 6.85 -31.92 -48.02
N LEU A 180 6.58 -30.85 -47.27
CA LEU A 180 6.08 -29.58 -47.81
C LEU A 180 7.13 -28.84 -48.67
N ARG A 181 8.41 -28.85 -48.27
CA ARG A 181 9.50 -28.28 -49.07
C ARG A 181 9.71 -29.03 -50.39
N GLU A 182 9.57 -30.36 -50.39
CA GLU A 182 9.71 -31.16 -51.61
C GLU A 182 8.49 -31.01 -52.54
N ASN A 183 7.28 -30.90 -52.00
CA ASN A 183 6.07 -30.62 -52.78
C ASN A 183 6.06 -29.19 -53.37
N SER A 184 6.60 -28.18 -52.66
CA SER A 184 6.76 -26.83 -53.22
C SER A 184 7.85 -26.77 -54.30
N ALA A 185 8.91 -27.57 -54.18
CA ALA A 185 9.93 -27.70 -55.23
C ALA A 185 9.35 -28.34 -56.52
N GLN A 186 8.54 -29.39 -56.39
CA GLN A 186 7.93 -30.07 -57.55
C GLN A 186 6.89 -29.22 -58.30
N THR A 187 6.15 -28.34 -57.60
CA THR A 187 5.13 -27.49 -58.25
C THR A 187 5.69 -26.46 -59.25
N SER A 188 7.02 -26.26 -59.28
CA SER A 188 7.70 -25.43 -60.29
C SER A 188 7.86 -26.08 -61.68
N LYS A 189 7.59 -27.39 -61.85
CA LYS A 189 8.02 -28.15 -63.04
C LYS A 189 6.99 -29.06 -63.75
N SER A 190 5.69 -28.82 -63.62
CA SER A 190 4.73 -29.32 -64.62
C SER A 190 3.39 -28.57 -64.67
N MET A 191 3.33 -27.44 -65.40
CA MET A 191 2.04 -26.93 -65.91
C MET A 191 1.75 -27.56 -67.29
N GLY A 192 0.93 -28.62 -67.27
CA GLY A 192 0.34 -29.23 -68.45
C GLY A 192 -1.06 -29.73 -68.14
N THR A 193 -2.07 -29.16 -68.81
CA THR A 193 -3.46 -29.63 -68.74
C THR A 193 -3.64 -30.93 -69.54
N PRO A 194 -4.69 -31.77 -69.28
CA PRO A 194 -5.84 -31.54 -68.40
C PRO A 194 -6.10 -32.66 -67.35
N GLY A 195 -6.21 -32.31 -66.07
CA GLY A 195 -6.50 -33.27 -64.97
C GLY A 195 -7.71 -32.96 -64.08
N MET A 196 -8.47 -31.90 -64.38
CA MET A 196 -9.36 -31.21 -63.42
C MET A 196 -10.70 -31.91 -63.08
N ILE A 197 -10.87 -33.20 -63.44
CA ILE A 197 -12.16 -33.91 -63.29
C ILE A 197 -12.10 -35.06 -62.26
N LEU A 198 -10.95 -35.71 -62.04
CA LEU A 198 -10.87 -36.85 -61.09
C LEU A 198 -10.82 -36.42 -59.62
N TRP A 199 -10.18 -35.29 -59.29
CA TRP A 199 -10.00 -34.87 -57.90
C TRP A 199 -11.31 -34.46 -57.19
N ALA A 200 -12.31 -33.99 -57.94
CA ALA A 200 -13.60 -33.56 -57.38
C ALA A 200 -14.41 -34.72 -56.78
N LEU A 201 -14.16 -35.96 -57.19
CA LEU A 201 -14.91 -37.14 -56.71
C LEU A 201 -14.28 -37.79 -55.46
N ALA A 202 -12.99 -37.59 -55.21
CA ALA A 202 -12.32 -38.14 -54.03
C ALA A 202 -12.70 -37.40 -52.73
N ALA A 203 -12.84 -36.07 -52.80
CA ALA A 203 -13.12 -35.23 -51.63
C ALA A 203 -14.51 -35.48 -50.99
N LEU A 204 -15.47 -36.03 -51.75
CA LEU A 204 -16.84 -36.30 -51.30
C LEU A 204 -16.99 -37.58 -50.46
N ALA A 205 -15.96 -38.43 -50.37
CA ALA A 205 -16.01 -39.69 -49.62
C ALA A 205 -15.54 -39.60 -48.16
N ALA A 206 -14.86 -38.50 -47.77
CA ALA A 206 -14.17 -38.36 -46.49
C ALA A 206 -14.96 -37.63 -45.39
N LEU A 207 -16.26 -37.41 -45.58
CA LEU A 207 -17.08 -36.50 -44.76
C LEU A 207 -18.25 -37.19 -44.02
N SER A 208 -18.08 -38.46 -43.64
CA SER A 208 -19.14 -39.33 -43.10
C SER A 208 -18.82 -40.06 -41.79
N LEU A 209 -17.64 -39.84 -41.18
CA LEU A 209 -17.22 -40.50 -39.93
C LEU A 209 -16.62 -39.52 -38.90
N ALA A 210 -17.44 -38.56 -38.44
CA ALA A 210 -17.13 -37.69 -37.29
C ALA A 210 -18.42 -37.27 -36.57
N GLY A 211 -19.12 -38.23 -35.96
CA GLY A 211 -20.34 -37.99 -35.17
C GLY A 211 -20.14 -38.21 -33.67
N ALA A 212 -20.92 -37.48 -32.85
CA ALA A 212 -20.98 -37.53 -31.39
C ALA A 212 -19.89 -36.77 -30.60
N GLY A 213 -20.05 -35.44 -30.55
CA GLY A 213 -19.60 -34.56 -29.45
C GLY A 213 -20.71 -33.52 -29.20
N SER A 214 -20.92 -33.09 -27.95
CA SER A 214 -22.07 -32.25 -27.58
C SER A 214 -21.95 -30.81 -28.07
N ASN A 215 -23.06 -30.25 -28.58
CA ASN A 215 -23.16 -28.83 -28.96
C ASN A 215 -23.21 -27.93 -27.72
N GLU A 216 -22.07 -27.33 -27.34
CA GLU A 216 -22.08 -26.04 -26.66
C GLU A 216 -22.10 -24.93 -27.72
N ARG A 217 -23.07 -24.01 -27.64
CA ARG A 217 -23.22 -22.88 -28.57
C ARG A 217 -22.86 -21.59 -27.86
N CYS A 218 -22.10 -20.73 -28.53
CA CYS A 218 -21.91 -19.34 -28.09
C CYS A 218 -23.26 -18.63 -27.97
N VAL A 219 -23.64 -18.28 -26.74
CA VAL A 219 -24.86 -17.52 -26.45
C VAL A 219 -24.52 -16.02 -26.52
N SER A 220 -25.01 -15.34 -27.53
CA SER A 220 -24.80 -13.89 -27.74
C SER A 220 -25.44 -13.03 -26.66
N ASP A 221 -26.55 -13.50 -26.08
CA ASP A 221 -27.52 -12.71 -25.31
C ASP A 221 -27.75 -13.30 -23.91
N GLY A 222 -27.40 -12.50 -22.89
CA GLY A 222 -27.26 -12.95 -21.50
C GLY A 222 -26.01 -12.38 -20.83
N PRO A 223 -25.81 -12.63 -19.52
CA PRO A 223 -24.58 -12.25 -18.81
C PRO A 223 -23.37 -13.00 -19.39
N ARG A 224 -22.22 -12.32 -19.46
CA ARG A 224 -20.99 -12.87 -20.04
C ARG A 224 -19.85 -12.81 -19.02
N ARG A 225 -19.13 -13.92 -18.86
CA ARG A 225 -17.92 -14.01 -18.05
C ARG A 225 -16.70 -13.84 -18.96
N ASP A 226 -15.87 -12.83 -18.70
CA ASP A 226 -14.70 -12.51 -19.52
C ASP A 226 -13.70 -13.69 -19.55
N CYS A 227 -13.20 -13.99 -20.75
CA CYS A 227 -12.18 -14.99 -20.99
C CYS A 227 -10.84 -14.39 -21.48
N GLY A 228 -10.86 -13.14 -21.92
CA GLY A 228 -9.71 -12.47 -22.53
C GLY A 228 -9.10 -11.40 -21.62
N TRP A 229 -8.84 -10.25 -22.23
CA TRP A 229 -8.36 -9.03 -21.60
C TRP A 229 -8.81 -7.83 -22.46
N MET A 230 -8.79 -6.62 -21.90
CA MET A 230 -9.11 -5.41 -22.65
C MET A 230 -8.14 -5.23 -23.82
N GLY A 231 -8.65 -5.29 -25.06
CA GLY A 231 -7.83 -5.25 -26.28
C GLY A 231 -7.39 -6.62 -26.83
N ILE A 232 -7.90 -7.75 -26.31
CA ILE A 232 -7.84 -9.03 -27.01
C ILE A 232 -8.60 -8.95 -28.35
N ASN A 233 -8.17 -9.69 -29.37
CA ASN A 233 -8.90 -9.83 -30.64
C ASN A 233 -9.68 -11.17 -30.72
N ASP A 234 -10.46 -11.31 -31.78
CA ASP A 234 -11.22 -12.52 -32.13
C ASP A 234 -10.34 -13.77 -32.13
N LEU A 235 -9.24 -13.75 -32.88
CA LEU A 235 -8.37 -14.91 -33.07
C LEU A 235 -7.73 -15.39 -31.75
N ALA A 236 -7.27 -14.46 -30.90
CA ALA A 236 -6.73 -14.78 -29.59
C ALA A 236 -7.81 -15.23 -28.59
N CYS A 237 -9.05 -14.76 -28.73
CA CYS A 237 -10.18 -15.24 -27.95
C CYS A 237 -10.56 -16.68 -28.33
N GLU A 238 -10.69 -16.98 -29.62
CA GLU A 238 -11.04 -18.31 -30.10
C GLU A 238 -9.94 -19.34 -29.80
N ALA A 239 -8.66 -18.94 -29.89
CA ALA A 239 -7.51 -19.76 -29.50
C ALA A 239 -7.49 -20.12 -28.00
N ARG A 240 -8.10 -19.29 -27.13
CA ARG A 240 -8.32 -19.61 -25.70
C ARG A 240 -9.53 -20.53 -25.47
N GLY A 241 -10.15 -21.01 -26.55
CA GLY A 241 -11.33 -21.87 -26.50
C GLY A 241 -12.64 -21.10 -26.33
N CYS A 242 -12.64 -19.77 -26.46
CA CYS A 242 -13.77 -18.91 -26.07
C CYS A 242 -14.60 -18.39 -27.25
N CYS A 243 -15.69 -17.69 -26.93
CA CYS A 243 -16.58 -17.00 -27.86
C CYS A 243 -16.15 -15.54 -28.04
N TRP A 244 -16.12 -15.09 -29.28
CA TRP A 244 -16.02 -13.68 -29.61
C TRP A 244 -17.39 -13.13 -30.05
N ALA A 245 -17.84 -12.03 -29.46
CA ALA A 245 -18.94 -11.23 -29.97
C ALA A 245 -18.81 -9.78 -29.47
N PRO A 246 -18.38 -8.82 -30.32
CA PRO A 246 -18.24 -7.44 -29.89
C PRO A 246 -19.59 -6.83 -29.48
N VAL A 247 -19.55 -5.89 -28.54
CA VAL A 247 -20.73 -5.15 -28.05
C VAL A 247 -20.54 -3.67 -28.36
N PHE A 248 -21.50 -3.12 -29.12
CA PHE A 248 -21.54 -1.73 -29.55
C PHE A 248 -22.71 -0.95 -28.90
N ASP A 249 -23.30 -1.50 -27.84
CA ASP A 249 -24.38 -0.85 -27.08
C ASP A 249 -23.81 0.16 -26.09
N SER A 250 -24.16 1.44 -26.27
CA SER A 250 -23.74 2.53 -25.40
C SER A 250 -24.27 2.42 -23.96
N ASN A 251 -25.27 1.57 -23.71
CA ASN A 251 -25.83 1.33 -22.38
C ASN A 251 -25.13 0.16 -21.64
N ALA A 252 -24.25 -0.59 -22.31
CA ALA A 252 -23.55 -1.73 -21.74
C ALA A 252 -22.08 -1.83 -22.21
N PRO A 253 -21.27 -0.77 -22.09
CA PRO A 253 -19.91 -0.71 -22.64
C PRO A 253 -18.96 -1.78 -22.06
N ASN A 254 -19.17 -2.20 -20.81
CA ASN A 254 -18.30 -3.11 -20.08
C ASN A 254 -18.59 -4.60 -20.35
N ARG A 255 -19.50 -4.93 -21.27
CA ARG A 255 -19.93 -6.32 -21.54
C ARG A 255 -18.86 -7.06 -22.38
N PRO A 256 -18.18 -8.10 -21.86
CA PRO A 256 -17.00 -8.67 -22.49
C PRO A 256 -17.19 -9.10 -23.95
N TRP A 257 -16.27 -8.66 -24.81
CA TRP A 257 -16.22 -9.06 -26.22
C TRP A 257 -15.70 -10.50 -26.38
N CYS A 258 -14.78 -10.93 -25.50
CA CYS A 258 -14.34 -12.31 -25.36
C CYS A 258 -14.95 -12.95 -24.10
N PHE A 259 -15.59 -14.11 -24.22
CA PHE A 259 -16.29 -14.77 -23.11
C PHE A 259 -16.33 -16.30 -23.27
N TYR A 260 -16.45 -17.06 -22.19
CA TYR A 260 -16.41 -18.53 -22.27
C TYR A 260 -17.63 -19.13 -23.02
N LYS A 261 -17.42 -20.27 -23.70
CA LYS A 261 -18.46 -20.99 -24.49
C LYS A 261 -19.62 -21.52 -23.63
N SER A 262 -19.30 -21.91 -22.42
CA SER A 262 -20.20 -22.04 -21.27
C SER A 262 -19.44 -21.53 -20.04
N ALA A 263 -20.10 -21.31 -18.91
CA ALA A 263 -19.37 -21.03 -17.68
C ALA A 263 -18.61 -22.31 -17.27
N ALA A 264 -17.28 -22.30 -17.42
CA ALA A 264 -16.45 -23.44 -17.03
C ALA A 264 -16.69 -23.76 -15.55
N VAL A 265 -16.97 -25.03 -15.24
CA VAL A 265 -17.36 -25.46 -13.89
C VAL A 265 -16.21 -26.21 -13.23
N SER A 266 -15.98 -25.95 -11.95
CA SER A 266 -15.10 -26.73 -11.08
C SER A 266 -15.82 -27.02 -9.78
N GLU A 267 -15.91 -28.30 -9.43
CA GLU A 267 -16.77 -28.78 -8.34
C GLU A 267 -16.02 -29.77 -7.46
N TYR A 268 -16.36 -29.73 -6.18
CA TYR A 268 -15.93 -30.69 -5.18
C TYR A 268 -17.17 -31.31 -4.51
N GLU A 269 -16.98 -32.41 -3.79
CA GLU A 269 -17.96 -32.97 -2.88
C GLU A 269 -17.41 -33.07 -1.46
N MET A 270 -18.25 -32.85 -0.46
CA MET A 270 -17.90 -33.12 0.94
C MET A 270 -17.94 -34.63 1.19
N ALA A 271 -16.76 -35.25 1.28
CA ALA A 271 -16.57 -36.69 1.37
C ALA A 271 -16.58 -37.21 2.82
N SER A 272 -16.05 -36.43 3.77
CA SER A 272 -16.08 -36.76 5.20
C SER A 272 -16.16 -35.49 6.06
N VAL A 273 -16.70 -35.60 7.28
CA VAL A 273 -16.77 -34.53 8.28
C VAL A 273 -16.39 -35.10 9.65
N ARG A 274 -15.58 -34.37 10.41
CA ARG A 274 -15.10 -34.74 11.75
C ARG A 274 -15.10 -33.53 12.69
N GLU A 275 -15.87 -33.64 13.76
CA GLU A 275 -15.91 -32.65 14.84
C GLU A 275 -14.56 -32.45 15.55
N THR A 276 -14.41 -31.27 16.14
CA THR A 276 -13.27 -30.84 16.97
C THR A 276 -13.76 -30.09 18.22
N GLY A 277 -12.85 -29.57 19.04
CA GLY A 277 -13.23 -28.74 20.19
C GLY A 277 -13.77 -27.34 19.84
N VAL A 278 -13.52 -26.85 18.62
CA VAL A 278 -13.80 -25.45 18.19
C VAL A 278 -14.80 -25.34 17.03
N GLY A 279 -15.19 -26.46 16.44
CA GLY A 279 -15.94 -26.56 15.18
C GLY A 279 -15.59 -27.87 14.49
N PHE A 280 -15.46 -27.92 13.17
CA PHE A 280 -15.23 -29.18 12.45
C PHE A 280 -14.18 -29.07 11.33
N VAL A 281 -13.68 -30.24 10.92
CA VAL A 281 -12.80 -30.43 9.74
C VAL A 281 -13.53 -31.34 8.76
N GLY A 282 -13.47 -31.02 7.46
CA GLY A 282 -14.07 -31.83 6.40
C GLY A 282 -13.09 -32.10 5.25
N GLU A 283 -13.24 -33.24 4.60
CA GLU A 283 -12.45 -33.62 3.42
C GLU A 283 -13.28 -33.39 2.15
N LEU A 284 -12.75 -32.62 1.20
CA LEU A 284 -13.40 -32.35 -0.08
C LEU A 284 -12.70 -33.10 -1.21
N HIS A 285 -13.45 -33.86 -2.01
CA HIS A 285 -12.92 -34.56 -3.20
C HIS A 285 -13.39 -33.88 -4.48
N GLN A 286 -12.52 -33.67 -5.47
CA GLN A 286 -12.94 -33.05 -6.72
C GLN A 286 -13.84 -33.98 -7.54
N THR A 287 -15.01 -33.49 -7.96
CA THR A 287 -15.94 -34.19 -8.87
C THR A 287 -15.78 -33.71 -10.31
N THR A 288 -15.63 -32.40 -10.52
CA THR A 288 -15.63 -31.75 -11.84
C THR A 288 -14.43 -30.81 -11.97
N SER A 289 -13.77 -30.85 -13.13
CA SER A 289 -12.51 -30.15 -13.41
C SER A 289 -12.67 -29.13 -14.53
N GLY A 290 -12.49 -27.85 -14.20
CA GLY A 290 -12.59 -26.72 -15.13
C GLY A 290 -11.25 -26.00 -15.35
N LEU A 291 -11.21 -25.11 -16.35
CA LEU A 291 -10.08 -24.24 -16.68
C LEU A 291 -8.70 -24.97 -16.67
N PRO A 292 -8.51 -26.08 -17.42
CA PRO A 292 -7.30 -26.90 -17.33
C PRO A 292 -6.01 -26.16 -17.75
N TYR A 293 -6.13 -25.10 -18.55
CA TYR A 293 -5.01 -24.24 -18.95
C TYR A 293 -4.43 -23.41 -17.79
N LEU A 294 -5.17 -23.26 -16.68
CA LEU A 294 -4.68 -22.64 -15.44
C LEU A 294 -3.90 -23.64 -14.54
N GLY A 295 -3.65 -24.85 -15.04
CA GLY A 295 -2.93 -25.91 -14.36
C GLY A 295 -3.84 -26.96 -13.68
N PRO A 296 -3.23 -27.98 -13.06
CA PRO A 296 -3.94 -29.07 -12.42
C PRO A 296 -4.64 -28.64 -11.13
N ASP A 297 -5.84 -29.17 -10.90
CA ASP A 297 -6.56 -29.04 -9.63
C ASP A 297 -6.00 -29.97 -8.55
N ILE A 298 -6.07 -29.52 -7.31
CA ILE A 298 -5.72 -30.31 -6.13
C ILE A 298 -6.92 -31.22 -5.78
N LYS A 299 -6.80 -32.52 -6.05
CA LYS A 299 -7.93 -33.46 -6.05
C LYS A 299 -8.55 -33.74 -4.68
N GLN A 300 -7.82 -33.48 -3.60
CA GLN A 300 -8.29 -33.64 -2.22
C GLN A 300 -7.93 -32.39 -1.41
N LEU A 301 -8.94 -31.73 -0.87
CA LEU A 301 -8.81 -30.54 -0.02
C LEU A 301 -9.28 -30.85 1.40
N LYS A 302 -8.85 -30.02 2.33
CA LYS A 302 -9.32 -29.99 3.71
C LYS A 302 -9.99 -28.64 3.99
N LEU A 303 -11.27 -28.70 4.33
CA LEU A 303 -12.02 -27.62 4.96
C LEU A 303 -11.77 -27.65 6.47
N SER A 304 -11.64 -26.49 7.10
CA SER A 304 -11.69 -26.33 8.56
C SER A 304 -12.57 -25.14 8.89
N VAL A 305 -13.47 -25.29 9.87
CA VAL A 305 -14.46 -24.29 10.27
C VAL A 305 -14.39 -24.14 11.79
N ASP A 306 -13.89 -23.00 12.28
CA ASP A 306 -13.67 -22.72 13.69
C ASP A 306 -14.60 -21.58 14.17
N TYR A 307 -15.48 -21.89 15.12
CA TYR A 307 -16.40 -20.94 15.75
C TYR A 307 -15.67 -20.13 16.83
N GLU A 308 -14.72 -19.28 16.44
CA GLU A 308 -13.77 -18.64 17.36
C GLU A 308 -14.44 -17.75 18.43
N THR A 309 -15.39 -16.91 18.03
CA THR A 309 -16.14 -16.02 18.94
C THR A 309 -17.60 -15.90 18.52
N SER A 310 -18.42 -15.25 19.34
CA SER A 310 -19.81 -14.94 18.99
C SER A 310 -19.95 -14.08 17.72
N SER A 311 -18.93 -13.31 17.36
CA SER A 311 -18.94 -12.38 16.21
C SER A 311 -17.90 -12.70 15.13
N ARG A 312 -17.08 -13.73 15.29
CA ARG A 312 -16.05 -14.14 14.31
C ARG A 312 -16.05 -15.65 14.10
N LEU A 313 -16.12 -16.01 12.83
CA LEU A 313 -15.98 -17.35 12.28
C LEU A 313 -14.69 -17.40 11.46
N HIS A 314 -13.96 -18.50 11.52
CA HIS A 314 -12.80 -18.76 10.66
C HIS A 314 -13.10 -19.96 9.76
N VAL A 315 -12.88 -19.80 8.45
CA VAL A 315 -13.07 -20.86 7.44
C VAL A 315 -11.79 -20.94 6.61
N LYS A 316 -11.16 -22.11 6.59
CA LYS A 316 -9.94 -22.40 5.83
C LYS A 316 -10.22 -23.52 4.83
N ILE A 317 -9.88 -23.32 3.57
CA ILE A 317 -9.73 -24.40 2.59
C ILE A 317 -8.23 -24.55 2.27
N SER A 318 -7.74 -25.78 2.29
CA SER A 318 -6.32 -26.14 2.22
C SER A 318 -6.13 -27.40 1.36
N ASP A 319 -4.92 -27.67 0.91
CA ASP A 319 -4.58 -29.04 0.49
C ASP A 319 -4.68 -29.99 1.70
N LEU A 320 -4.97 -31.27 1.46
CA LEU A 320 -5.21 -32.23 2.55
C LEU A 320 -4.08 -32.28 3.59
N GLU A 321 -2.84 -32.06 3.18
CA GLU A 321 -1.63 -32.16 4.01
C GLU A 321 -1.15 -30.82 4.63
N ASP A 322 -1.83 -29.69 4.38
CA ASP A 322 -1.36 -28.33 4.74
C ASP A 322 0.05 -27.97 4.22
N LYS A 323 0.47 -28.49 3.06
CA LYS A 323 1.79 -28.23 2.48
C LYS A 323 1.88 -26.94 1.67
N ARG A 324 0.76 -26.31 1.31
CA ARG A 324 0.75 -25.01 0.61
C ARG A 324 1.21 -23.87 1.51
N TRP A 325 1.74 -22.82 0.86
CA TRP A 325 2.02 -21.55 1.53
C TRP A 325 0.79 -21.00 2.25
N ALA A 326 1.04 -20.46 3.45
CA ALA A 326 0.08 -19.68 4.22
C ALA A 326 0.84 -18.60 4.98
N VAL A 327 0.23 -17.42 5.18
CA VAL A 327 0.85 -16.30 5.89
C VAL A 327 1.34 -16.77 7.28
N PRO A 328 2.64 -16.62 7.62
CA PRO A 328 3.23 -17.18 8.84
C PRO A 328 2.70 -16.55 10.13
N GLU A 329 2.37 -17.37 11.12
CA GLU A 329 1.87 -16.91 12.43
C GLU A 329 2.94 -16.21 13.28
N SER A 330 4.22 -16.45 12.98
CA SER A 330 5.36 -15.71 13.54
C SER A 330 5.38 -14.24 13.14
N LEU A 331 4.74 -13.89 12.01
CA LEU A 331 4.59 -12.53 11.49
C LEU A 331 3.19 -11.97 11.77
N MET A 332 2.14 -12.75 11.48
CA MET A 332 0.74 -12.41 11.75
C MET A 332 0.07 -13.47 12.66
N PRO A 333 0.18 -13.34 14.00
CA PRO A 333 -0.44 -14.28 14.93
C PRO A 333 -1.97 -14.31 14.76
N ARG A 334 -2.53 -15.51 14.59
CA ARG A 334 -3.99 -15.71 14.55
C ARG A 334 -4.59 -15.64 15.95
N PRO A 335 -5.87 -15.22 16.12
CA PRO A 335 -6.57 -15.40 17.38
C PRO A 335 -6.72 -16.90 17.70
N ALA A 336 -6.53 -17.27 18.97
CA ALA A 336 -6.68 -18.66 19.40
C ALA A 336 -8.04 -18.90 20.07
N ALA A 337 -8.75 -19.94 19.66
CA ALA A 337 -9.94 -20.47 20.33
C ALA A 337 -9.64 -21.82 20.99
N SER A 338 -10.09 -22.02 22.22
CA SER A 338 -9.93 -23.28 22.98
C SER A 338 -11.23 -24.10 23.09
N ARG A 339 -12.34 -23.51 22.65
CA ARG A 339 -13.68 -24.10 22.57
C ARG A 339 -14.51 -23.31 21.56
N ALA A 340 -15.53 -23.93 20.98
CA ALA A 340 -16.50 -23.25 20.11
C ALA A 340 -17.26 -22.13 20.86
N ALA A 341 -17.67 -21.10 20.13
CA ALA A 341 -18.52 -20.01 20.61
C ALA A 341 -19.88 -20.52 21.09
N THR A 342 -20.30 -20.15 22.31
CA THR A 342 -21.54 -20.67 22.91
C THR A 342 -22.82 -20.07 22.33
N ASN A 343 -22.76 -18.80 21.89
CA ASN A 343 -23.87 -18.06 21.30
C ASN A 343 -23.33 -17.28 20.07
N PRO A 344 -23.17 -17.92 18.89
CA PRO A 344 -22.79 -17.20 17.68
C PRO A 344 -23.94 -16.31 17.18
N LEU A 345 -23.59 -15.14 16.64
CA LEU A 345 -24.49 -14.22 15.93
C LEU A 345 -24.73 -14.65 14.48
N TYR A 346 -24.10 -15.76 14.07
CA TYR A 346 -24.10 -16.30 12.72
C TYR A 346 -24.35 -17.83 12.74
N THR A 347 -24.78 -18.37 11.60
CA THR A 347 -24.87 -19.80 11.33
C THR A 347 -24.06 -20.11 10.08
N PHE A 348 -23.27 -21.19 10.12
CA PHE A 348 -22.61 -21.77 8.96
C PHE A 348 -23.42 -22.97 8.46
N SER A 349 -23.64 -23.07 7.16
CA SER A 349 -24.26 -24.22 6.48
C SER A 349 -23.47 -24.58 5.22
N PHE A 350 -23.63 -25.81 4.73
CA PHE A 350 -22.97 -26.26 3.49
C PHE A 350 -23.81 -27.25 2.70
N GLU A 351 -23.68 -27.20 1.38
CA GLU A 351 -24.17 -28.24 0.46
C GLU A 351 -23.11 -29.34 0.30
N GLN A 352 -23.55 -30.59 0.14
CA GLN A 352 -22.62 -31.73 0.05
C GLN A 352 -22.10 -31.96 -1.38
N ARG A 353 -22.96 -31.77 -2.39
CA ARG A 353 -22.75 -32.15 -3.80
C ARG A 353 -23.61 -31.27 -4.75
N PRO A 354 -23.02 -30.33 -5.51
CA PRO A 354 -21.64 -29.84 -5.36
C PRO A 354 -21.41 -29.23 -3.97
N PHE A 355 -20.16 -29.11 -3.55
CA PHE A 355 -19.80 -28.44 -2.30
C PHE A 355 -19.84 -26.92 -2.48
N GLY A 356 -20.69 -26.28 -1.67
CA GLY A 356 -20.66 -24.85 -1.39
C GLY A 356 -20.97 -24.62 0.09
N PHE A 357 -20.76 -23.40 0.58
CA PHE A 357 -21.11 -23.04 1.96
C PHE A 357 -21.69 -21.62 2.07
N ALA A 358 -22.55 -21.42 3.06
CA ALA A 358 -23.14 -20.14 3.38
C ALA A 358 -22.94 -19.76 4.85
N VAL A 359 -22.92 -18.45 5.09
CA VAL A 359 -22.89 -17.84 6.42
C VAL A 359 -24.03 -16.84 6.51
N ALA A 360 -24.98 -17.07 7.41
CA ALA A 360 -26.15 -16.21 7.63
C ALA A 360 -26.14 -15.60 9.04
N ARG A 361 -26.73 -14.41 9.21
CA ARG A 361 -26.94 -13.75 10.50
C ARG A 361 -28.13 -14.38 11.23
N ASN A 362 -27.98 -14.67 12.52
CA ASN A 362 -28.99 -15.40 13.32
C ASN A 362 -30.19 -14.53 13.76
N GLU A 363 -30.10 -13.21 13.61
CA GLU A 363 -31.11 -12.26 14.09
C GLU A 363 -32.23 -12.01 13.07
N ASP A 364 -31.87 -11.86 11.80
CA ASP A 364 -32.77 -11.54 10.67
C ASP A 364 -32.77 -12.62 9.58
N GLY A 365 -31.84 -13.59 9.62
CA GLY A 365 -31.65 -14.61 8.59
C GLY A 365 -30.89 -14.13 7.36
N ASN A 366 -30.33 -12.91 7.36
CA ASN A 366 -29.66 -12.34 6.19
C ASN A 366 -28.39 -13.13 5.83
N VAL A 367 -28.19 -13.39 4.53
CA VAL A 367 -27.06 -14.17 4.03
C VAL A 367 -25.87 -13.22 3.78
N LEU A 368 -24.79 -13.42 4.52
CA LEU A 368 -23.61 -12.55 4.55
C LEU A 368 -22.52 -13.04 3.59
N PHE A 369 -22.48 -14.35 3.33
CA PHE A 369 -21.57 -14.98 2.38
C PHE A 369 -22.21 -16.28 1.89
N ASP A 370 -22.12 -16.61 0.60
CA ASP A 370 -22.75 -17.80 0.02
C ASP A 370 -22.00 -18.28 -1.23
N THR A 371 -21.45 -19.49 -1.22
CA THR A 371 -20.75 -20.08 -2.37
C THR A 371 -21.57 -21.17 -3.06
N ASN A 372 -22.83 -21.40 -2.66
CA ASN A 372 -23.68 -22.41 -3.27
C ASN A 372 -24.05 -22.00 -4.71
N GLY A 373 -24.12 -22.98 -5.62
CA GLY A 373 -24.29 -22.73 -7.05
C GLY A 373 -23.09 -22.07 -7.76
N HIS A 374 -22.01 -21.74 -7.05
CA HIS A 374 -20.77 -21.20 -7.62
C HIS A 374 -19.67 -22.27 -7.67
N SER A 375 -18.75 -22.17 -8.65
CA SER A 375 -17.61 -23.08 -8.77
C SER A 375 -16.49 -22.76 -7.78
N LEU A 376 -15.88 -23.80 -7.23
CA LEU A 376 -14.66 -23.74 -6.44
C LEU A 376 -13.48 -24.16 -7.32
N PHE A 377 -12.60 -23.23 -7.67
CA PHE A 377 -11.33 -23.56 -8.34
C PHE A 377 -10.21 -23.57 -7.31
N PHE A 378 -9.50 -24.70 -7.22
CA PHE A 378 -8.40 -24.86 -6.26
C PHE A 378 -7.20 -25.54 -6.95
N LYS A 379 -6.45 -24.74 -7.70
CA LYS A 379 -5.26 -25.12 -8.46
C LYS A 379 -4.00 -24.60 -7.76
N ASN A 380 -2.82 -25.04 -8.20
CA ASN A 380 -1.56 -24.63 -7.55
C ASN A 380 -1.32 -23.11 -7.56
N GLN A 381 -1.66 -22.43 -8.66
CA GLN A 381 -1.46 -20.99 -8.88
C GLN A 381 -2.75 -20.26 -9.30
N TYR A 382 -3.92 -20.85 -9.04
CA TYR A 382 -5.22 -20.21 -9.26
C TYR A 382 -6.22 -20.70 -8.22
N LEU A 383 -6.70 -19.79 -7.40
CA LEU A 383 -7.72 -20.02 -6.38
C LEU A 383 -8.87 -19.06 -6.66
N GLU A 384 -10.09 -19.57 -6.77
CA GLU A 384 -11.29 -18.75 -6.99
C GLU A 384 -12.41 -19.23 -6.06
N LEU A 385 -12.99 -18.26 -5.35
CA LEU A 385 -14.17 -18.42 -4.53
C LEU A 385 -15.10 -17.24 -4.82
N THR A 386 -16.34 -17.51 -5.22
CA THR A 386 -17.35 -16.49 -5.50
C THR A 386 -18.42 -16.50 -4.43
N SER A 387 -18.87 -15.31 -4.02
CA SER A 387 -20.10 -15.10 -3.26
C SER A 387 -20.89 -13.96 -3.90
N PRO A 388 -22.23 -14.03 -3.99
CA PRO A 388 -23.03 -12.85 -4.21
C PRO A 388 -22.89 -11.93 -2.99
N VAL A 389 -23.14 -10.64 -3.18
CA VAL A 389 -23.18 -9.63 -2.11
C VAL A 389 -24.39 -8.75 -2.38
N PRO A 390 -25.36 -8.60 -1.45
CA PRO A 390 -26.65 -7.96 -1.73
C PRO A 390 -26.50 -6.59 -2.39
N GLU A 391 -27.30 -6.30 -3.42
CA GLU A 391 -27.18 -5.06 -4.22
C GLU A 391 -27.39 -3.79 -3.38
N SER A 392 -28.29 -3.87 -2.39
CA SER A 392 -28.56 -2.80 -1.42
C SER A 392 -27.37 -2.49 -0.50
N SER A 393 -26.43 -3.42 -0.31
CA SER A 393 -25.31 -3.24 0.61
C SER A 393 -24.28 -2.24 0.08
N ALA A 394 -23.95 -1.23 0.89
CA ALA A 394 -22.84 -0.32 0.63
C ALA A 394 -21.53 -0.99 1.06
N LEU A 395 -20.53 -1.01 0.16
CA LEU A 395 -19.31 -1.79 0.32
C LEU A 395 -18.10 -0.87 0.52
N TYR A 396 -17.20 -1.22 1.43
CA TYR A 396 -16.03 -0.43 1.83
C TYR A 396 -14.81 -1.32 2.11
N GLY A 397 -13.64 -0.71 2.25
CA GLY A 397 -12.37 -1.44 2.36
C GLY A 397 -11.83 -1.87 0.99
N ILE A 398 -10.96 -2.89 0.97
CA ILE A 398 -10.10 -3.33 -0.14
C ILE A 398 -9.16 -2.21 -0.63
N GLY A 399 -7.87 -2.36 -0.33
CA GLY A 399 -6.81 -1.43 -0.74
C GLY A 399 -5.42 -2.10 -0.69
N GLU A 400 -4.34 -1.38 -0.92
CA GLU A 400 -4.21 0.07 -1.00
C GLU A 400 -4.48 0.63 -2.41
N ARG A 401 -5.36 1.63 -2.49
CA ARG A 401 -5.82 2.27 -3.73
C ARG A 401 -6.34 3.66 -3.40
N THR A 402 -5.70 4.71 -3.90
CA THR A 402 -6.33 6.05 -3.99
C THR A 402 -7.51 5.92 -4.92
N ARG A 403 -8.68 6.50 -4.58
CA ARG A 403 -9.89 6.36 -5.41
C ARG A 403 -10.42 7.68 -5.89
N SER A 404 -10.76 7.72 -7.18
CA SER A 404 -11.34 8.91 -7.82
C SER A 404 -12.81 9.13 -7.41
N ASP A 405 -13.52 8.06 -7.06
CA ASP A 405 -14.95 8.01 -6.76
C ASP A 405 -15.32 8.13 -5.26
N GLY A 406 -14.36 7.92 -4.35
CA GLY A 406 -14.54 7.99 -2.91
C GLY A 406 -14.25 6.67 -2.16
N ILE A 407 -14.91 6.47 -1.03
CA ILE A 407 -14.65 5.31 -0.15
C ILE A 407 -15.50 4.08 -0.48
N ARG A 408 -16.66 4.27 -1.12
CA ARG A 408 -17.59 3.19 -1.48
C ARG A 408 -17.04 2.44 -2.70
N LEU A 409 -16.96 1.11 -2.59
CA LEU A 409 -16.59 0.22 -3.70
C LEU A 409 -17.68 0.21 -4.77
N GLN A 410 -17.31 0.47 -6.01
CA GLN A 410 -18.19 0.41 -7.19
C GLN A 410 -18.24 -0.99 -7.82
N ARG A 411 -19.27 -1.24 -8.65
CA ARG A 411 -19.64 -2.57 -9.17
C ARG A 411 -19.79 -2.62 -10.73
N ASN A 412 -18.96 -1.91 -11.50
CA ASN A 412 -19.14 -1.72 -12.97
C ASN A 412 -18.30 -2.60 -13.94
N GLY A 413 -17.08 -3.05 -13.63
CA GLY A 413 -16.34 -4.03 -14.44
C GLY A 413 -14.95 -4.48 -13.94
N VAL A 414 -14.04 -3.53 -13.69
CA VAL A 414 -12.59 -3.78 -13.45
C VAL A 414 -12.25 -4.66 -12.22
N PRO A 415 -11.12 -5.40 -12.24
CA PRO A 415 -10.48 -5.97 -11.04
C PRO A 415 -9.71 -4.96 -10.17
N THR A 416 -9.93 -4.98 -8.85
CA THR A 416 -9.03 -4.38 -7.85
C THR A 416 -7.91 -5.37 -7.51
N THR A 417 -6.71 -5.13 -8.06
CA THR A 417 -5.53 -5.98 -7.82
C THR A 417 -4.86 -5.70 -6.48
N MET A 418 -4.46 -6.76 -5.78
CA MET A 418 -3.72 -6.71 -4.51
C MET A 418 -2.27 -7.16 -4.76
N TRP A 419 -1.41 -6.20 -5.12
CA TRP A 419 0.01 -6.43 -5.41
C TRP A 419 0.83 -5.17 -5.11
N ASN A 420 1.65 -5.21 -4.06
CA ASN A 420 2.33 -4.06 -3.47
C ASN A 420 3.34 -3.40 -4.43
N LYS A 421 3.02 -2.20 -4.95
CA LYS A 421 3.79 -1.58 -6.04
C LYS A 421 4.12 -0.13 -5.76
N ASP A 422 5.33 0.29 -6.15
CA ASP A 422 5.72 1.71 -6.18
C ASP A 422 5.05 2.43 -7.38
N THR A 423 3.76 2.61 -7.23
CA THR A 423 2.83 3.36 -8.07
C THR A 423 2.34 4.52 -7.22
N ALA A 424 2.27 5.75 -7.76
CA ALA A 424 2.16 6.94 -6.92
C ALA A 424 0.73 7.10 -6.36
N ALA A 425 0.52 7.90 -5.32
CA ALA A 425 -0.84 8.14 -4.80
C ALA A 425 -1.71 8.90 -5.81
N ALA A 426 -1.08 9.76 -6.62
CA ALA A 426 -1.74 10.38 -7.76
C ALA A 426 -2.16 9.35 -8.83
N ASP A 427 -1.67 8.09 -8.79
CA ASP A 427 -2.21 6.99 -9.60
C ASP A 427 -3.55 6.50 -9.02
N ALA A 428 -4.57 7.35 -9.08
CA ALA A 428 -5.94 6.98 -8.73
C ALA A 428 -6.29 5.63 -9.39
N ASP A 429 -7.03 4.81 -8.67
CA ASP A 429 -7.61 3.56 -9.11
C ASP A 429 -6.59 2.54 -9.70
N THR A 430 -5.40 2.45 -9.13
CA THR A 430 -4.40 1.39 -9.40
C THR A 430 -3.98 0.67 -8.11
N ASN A 431 -3.25 -0.45 -8.22
CA ASN A 431 -2.61 -1.08 -7.06
C ASN A 431 -1.41 -0.24 -6.59
N LEU A 432 -1.49 0.23 -5.33
CA LEU A 432 -0.46 1.04 -4.66
C LEU A 432 0.39 0.17 -3.72
N TYR A 433 0.90 0.74 -2.63
CA TYR A 433 2.05 0.20 -1.90
C TYR A 433 1.71 -0.96 -0.95
N GLY A 434 0.46 -1.08 -0.49
CA GLY A 434 0.01 -2.13 0.43
C GLY A 434 -1.15 -3.02 -0.06
N SER A 435 -1.40 -4.11 0.66
CA SER A 435 -2.45 -5.10 0.39
C SER A 435 -3.27 -5.40 1.64
N HIS A 436 -4.54 -4.98 1.63
CA HIS A 436 -5.50 -5.08 2.73
C HIS A 436 -6.79 -5.77 2.23
N PRO A 437 -6.82 -7.11 2.14
CA PRO A 437 -7.95 -7.90 1.63
C PRO A 437 -9.11 -8.01 2.65
N PHE A 438 -9.55 -6.86 3.16
CA PHE A 438 -10.70 -6.70 4.05
C PHE A 438 -11.81 -5.94 3.35
N LEU A 439 -12.98 -6.57 3.22
CA LEU A 439 -14.22 -6.01 2.69
C LEU A 439 -15.19 -5.82 3.85
N MET A 440 -15.77 -4.62 4.00
CA MET A 440 -16.89 -4.35 4.90
C MET A 440 -18.15 -4.08 4.08
N ALA A 441 -19.27 -4.67 4.49
CA ALA A 441 -20.59 -4.40 3.93
C ALA A 441 -21.48 -3.78 5.01
N ILE A 442 -22.16 -2.69 4.66
CA ILE A 442 -23.22 -2.06 5.45
C ILE A 442 -24.55 -2.38 4.77
N GLU A 443 -25.41 -3.08 5.50
CA GLU A 443 -26.73 -3.55 5.09
C GLU A 443 -27.80 -2.47 5.30
N GLU A 444 -28.98 -2.68 4.70
CA GLU A 444 -30.15 -1.83 4.97
C GLU A 444 -30.54 -1.92 6.45
N GLY A 445 -30.92 -0.78 7.05
CA GLY A 445 -31.08 -0.67 8.51
C GLY A 445 -29.75 -0.53 9.29
N GLY A 446 -28.60 -0.50 8.61
CA GLY A 446 -27.29 -0.21 9.20
C GLY A 446 -26.67 -1.36 9.99
N ASN A 447 -27.17 -2.58 9.82
CA ASN A 447 -26.42 -3.80 10.18
C ASN A 447 -25.12 -3.87 9.35
N ALA A 448 -24.12 -4.57 9.84
CA ALA A 448 -22.83 -4.68 9.16
C ALA A 448 -22.22 -6.08 9.27
N HIS A 449 -21.38 -6.44 8.30
CA HIS A 449 -20.47 -7.57 8.37
C HIS A 449 -19.14 -7.27 7.66
N GLY A 450 -18.13 -8.10 7.90
CA GLY A 450 -16.81 -7.95 7.30
C GLY A 450 -16.22 -9.30 6.90
N ILE A 451 -15.59 -9.33 5.73
CA ILE A 451 -14.94 -10.51 5.14
C ILE A 451 -13.44 -10.19 5.04
N PHE A 452 -12.60 -11.09 5.55
CA PHE A 452 -11.14 -10.95 5.48
C PHE A 452 -10.50 -12.19 4.85
N LEU A 453 -9.87 -12.03 3.69
CA LEU A 453 -9.17 -13.12 3.00
C LEU A 453 -7.68 -13.07 3.33
N LEU A 454 -7.24 -13.89 4.28
CA LEU A 454 -5.83 -13.95 4.71
C LEU A 454 -4.95 -14.70 3.67
N ASN A 455 -4.57 -13.98 2.61
CA ASN A 455 -3.67 -14.45 1.57
C ASN A 455 -2.67 -13.33 1.19
N SER A 456 -1.42 -13.68 0.88
CA SER A 456 -0.36 -12.75 0.47
C SER A 456 0.07 -12.86 -0.99
N ASN A 457 -0.39 -13.89 -1.72
CA ASN A 457 -0.17 -13.99 -3.17
C ASN A 457 -0.83 -12.79 -3.89
N GLY A 458 -0.37 -12.52 -5.11
CA GLY A 458 -1.07 -11.61 -6.02
C GLY A 458 -2.46 -12.13 -6.34
N MET A 459 -3.48 -11.29 -6.13
CA MET A 459 -4.88 -11.64 -6.35
C MET A 459 -5.65 -10.45 -6.93
N ASP A 460 -6.78 -10.75 -7.59
CA ASP A 460 -7.71 -9.77 -8.12
C ASP A 460 -9.07 -9.91 -7.43
N VAL A 461 -9.58 -8.82 -6.85
CA VAL A 461 -10.94 -8.76 -6.31
C VAL A 461 -11.80 -7.95 -7.27
N VAL A 462 -12.75 -8.59 -7.96
CA VAL A 462 -13.48 -7.96 -9.08
C VAL A 462 -14.58 -7.01 -8.58
N LEU A 463 -14.12 -5.83 -8.16
CA LEU A 463 -14.78 -4.56 -7.78
C LEU A 463 -13.84 -3.42 -8.28
N THR A 464 -14.30 -2.20 -8.62
CA THR A 464 -14.04 -1.74 -10.03
C THR A 464 -13.02 -0.60 -10.41
N GLU A 465 -13.38 0.58 -10.97
CA GLU A 465 -12.61 1.37 -12.01
C GLU A 465 -12.30 2.86 -11.58
N SER A 466 -11.36 3.74 -12.08
CA SER A 466 -10.15 3.79 -12.97
C SER A 466 -9.80 5.32 -13.29
N THR A 467 -8.63 6.03 -13.35
CA THR A 467 -7.10 5.95 -13.28
C THR A 467 -6.50 7.41 -12.98
N ILE A 468 -5.23 7.96 -12.94
CA ILE A 468 -3.72 7.72 -12.94
C ILE A 468 -2.95 9.13 -12.78
N SER A 469 -1.68 9.52 -12.39
CA SER A 469 -0.34 8.98 -11.88
C SER A 469 0.81 10.03 -11.52
N TYR A 470 1.91 9.66 -10.75
CA TYR A 470 3.36 10.19 -10.66
C TYR A 470 4.07 10.92 -9.40
N ARG A 471 5.43 11.29 -9.41
CA ARG A 471 6.51 11.21 -8.30
C ARG A 471 7.74 12.27 -8.09
N TRP A 472 8.58 12.15 -6.98
CA TRP A 472 9.65 12.92 -6.12
C TRP A 472 11.09 13.49 -6.62
N GLY A 473 12.03 14.27 -5.93
CA GLY A 473 12.49 14.71 -4.52
C GLY A 473 13.65 15.85 -4.32
N TYR A 474 14.29 16.08 -3.10
CA TYR A 474 14.90 17.38 -2.48
C TYR A 474 16.47 17.78 -2.50
N SER A 475 17.14 18.35 -1.43
CA SER A 475 18.50 19.07 -1.40
C SER A 475 19.52 19.02 -0.17
N ASN A 476 19.57 19.95 0.86
CA ASN A 476 20.72 20.04 1.86
C ASN A 476 20.45 20.54 3.33
N VAL A 477 21.47 20.54 4.23
CA VAL A 477 21.34 20.93 5.69
C VAL A 477 21.15 22.41 5.99
N GLU A 478 21.85 23.33 5.33
CA GLU A 478 21.68 24.77 5.67
C GLU A 478 20.28 25.27 5.28
N GLU A 479 19.68 24.63 4.26
CA GLU A 479 18.26 24.73 3.94
C GLU A 479 17.40 24.18 5.10
N VAL A 480 17.61 22.94 5.57
CA VAL A 480 16.88 22.34 6.71
C VAL A 480 16.98 23.19 8.00
N GLU A 481 18.16 23.70 8.33
CA GLU A 481 18.37 24.64 9.45
C GLU A 481 17.57 25.94 9.28
N THR A 482 17.44 26.42 8.05
CA THR A 482 16.72 27.65 7.72
C THR A 482 15.21 27.42 7.80
N VAL A 483 14.70 26.31 7.26
CA VAL A 483 13.29 25.89 7.37
C VAL A 483 12.83 25.94 8.82
N VAL A 484 13.53 25.24 9.72
CA VAL A 484 13.17 25.18 11.15
C VAL A 484 13.14 26.58 11.80
N LYS A 485 14.11 27.46 11.46
CA LYS A 485 14.15 28.85 11.96
C LYS A 485 12.98 29.70 11.43
N GLN A 486 12.55 29.48 10.19
CA GLN A 486 11.40 30.22 9.64
C GLN A 486 10.07 29.73 10.22
N TYR A 487 9.88 28.43 10.48
CA TYR A 487 8.72 27.94 11.27
C TYR A 487 8.67 28.58 12.67
N GLU A 488 9.82 28.66 13.36
CA GLU A 488 9.95 29.30 14.68
C GLU A 488 9.61 30.80 14.65
N LYS A 489 10.13 31.52 13.65
CA LYS A 489 9.87 32.95 13.41
C LYS A 489 8.41 33.21 13.01
N ALA A 490 7.86 32.38 12.13
CA ALA A 490 6.48 32.44 11.68
C ALA A 490 5.49 31.95 12.75
N ASP A 491 5.95 31.40 13.88
CA ASP A 491 5.11 30.93 14.99
C ASP A 491 4.08 29.85 14.56
N ILE A 492 4.52 28.97 13.65
CA ILE A 492 3.77 27.82 13.17
C ILE A 492 4.23 26.58 13.97
N PRO A 493 3.31 25.77 14.57
CA PRO A 493 3.69 24.55 15.28
C PRO A 493 4.45 23.56 14.39
N LEU A 494 5.54 22.97 14.91
CA LEU A 494 6.39 22.01 14.21
C LEU A 494 6.98 21.00 15.20
N GLU A 495 6.45 19.78 15.23
CA GLU A 495 6.83 18.74 16.20
C GLU A 495 8.06 17.93 15.76
N ALA A 496 8.19 17.64 14.45
CA ALA A 496 9.25 16.79 13.91
C ALA A 496 9.78 17.33 12.57
N MET A 497 11.10 17.30 12.40
CA MET A 497 11.76 17.58 11.12
C MET A 497 12.20 16.28 10.45
N TRP A 498 11.92 16.16 9.15
CA TRP A 498 12.19 14.96 8.35
C TRP A 498 13.39 15.20 7.43
N THR A 499 14.21 14.17 7.18
CA THR A 499 15.30 14.24 6.20
C THR A 499 15.29 13.05 5.26
N ASP A 500 15.13 13.33 3.97
CA ASP A 500 15.16 12.41 2.83
C ASP A 500 16.61 11.99 2.46
N ILE A 501 16.76 11.03 1.54
CA ILE A 501 17.99 10.31 1.13
C ILE A 501 19.18 11.19 0.78
N ASP A 502 18.95 12.48 0.49
CA ASP A 502 20.00 13.49 0.31
C ASP A 502 20.96 13.59 1.52
N TYR A 503 20.55 13.14 2.71
CA TYR A 503 21.41 13.18 3.89
C TYR A 503 22.60 12.20 3.85
N MET A 504 22.53 11.14 3.04
CA MET A 504 23.41 9.97 3.08
C MET A 504 24.72 10.16 2.30
N ASP A 505 25.85 9.56 2.74
CA ASP A 505 27.12 9.61 1.98
C ASP A 505 27.02 8.79 0.69
N GLY A 506 26.69 9.47 -0.41
CA GLY A 506 26.53 8.85 -1.71
C GLY A 506 25.46 7.76 -1.71
N PHE A 507 24.36 7.99 -1.00
CA PHE A 507 23.18 7.12 -0.91
C PHE A 507 23.56 5.72 -0.36
N ARG A 508 24.05 5.74 0.89
CA ARG A 508 24.27 4.58 1.76
C ARG A 508 23.52 4.81 3.05
N ASP A 509 22.65 3.89 3.42
CA ASP A 509 21.99 3.88 4.72
C ASP A 509 22.98 3.94 5.89
N PHE A 510 22.51 4.41 7.04
CA PHE A 510 23.32 4.52 8.26
C PHE A 510 24.58 5.41 8.14
N THR A 511 24.72 6.19 7.05
CA THR A 511 25.80 7.18 6.84
C THR A 511 25.26 8.60 6.70
N LEU A 512 26.14 9.62 6.85
CA LEU A 512 25.82 11.02 6.54
C LEU A 512 26.85 11.57 5.54
N ASP A 513 26.44 12.38 4.56
CA ASP A 513 27.36 13.06 3.62
C ASP A 513 28.36 13.93 4.40
N PRO A 514 29.67 13.69 4.31
CA PRO A 514 30.68 14.38 5.12
C PRO A 514 30.92 15.85 4.72
N ASN A 515 30.30 16.33 3.64
CA ASN A 515 30.39 17.69 3.11
C ASN A 515 29.07 18.44 3.33
N ASN A 516 27.94 17.81 3.03
CA ASN A 516 26.61 18.44 3.03
C ASN A 516 25.84 18.19 4.34
N PHE A 517 26.06 17.05 5.00
CA PHE A 517 25.34 16.59 6.21
C PHE A 517 26.31 16.19 7.35
N GLY A 518 27.45 16.88 7.45
CA GLY A 518 28.57 16.48 8.31
C GLY A 518 28.18 16.17 9.77
N MET A 519 28.69 15.06 10.30
CA MET A 519 28.36 14.52 11.64
C MET A 519 28.35 15.55 12.79
N SER A 520 29.22 16.55 12.77
CA SER A 520 29.24 17.62 13.78
C SER A 520 28.07 18.61 13.63
N GLN A 521 27.68 18.95 12.39
CA GLN A 521 26.53 19.82 12.10
C GLN A 521 25.24 19.09 12.44
N MET A 522 25.05 17.86 11.94
CA MET A 522 23.84 17.07 12.23
C MET A 522 23.67 16.79 13.73
N ARG A 523 24.74 16.45 14.47
CA ARG A 523 24.67 16.33 15.95
C ARG A 523 24.33 17.65 16.65
N THR A 524 24.62 18.80 16.04
CA THR A 524 24.27 20.13 16.59
C THR A 524 22.81 20.46 16.32
N LEU A 525 22.34 20.23 15.09
CA LEU A 525 20.94 20.37 14.68
C LEU A 525 20.02 19.48 15.51
N VAL A 526 20.31 18.18 15.63
CA VAL A 526 19.49 17.23 16.40
C VAL A 526 19.45 17.62 17.89
N LYS A 527 20.58 18.05 18.48
CA LYS A 527 20.59 18.60 19.85
C LYS A 527 19.73 19.86 19.99
N LYS A 528 19.73 20.76 18.99
CA LYS A 528 18.88 21.96 18.99
C LYS A 528 17.40 21.59 18.89
N LEU A 529 17.02 20.69 17.98
CA LEU A 529 15.64 20.18 17.86
C LEU A 529 15.18 19.60 19.19
N HIS A 530 15.96 18.71 19.80
CA HIS A 530 15.60 18.08 21.08
C HIS A 530 15.51 19.08 22.24
N ALA A 531 16.37 20.11 22.26
CA ALA A 531 16.29 21.20 23.24
C ALA A 531 15.02 22.06 23.07
N ASN A 532 14.57 22.26 21.83
CA ASN A 532 13.30 22.91 21.49
C ASN A 532 12.06 22.01 21.75
N GLY A 533 12.25 20.75 22.16
CA GLY A 533 11.17 19.76 22.32
C GLY A 533 10.70 19.11 21.01
N GLN A 534 11.43 19.33 19.90
CA GLN A 534 11.15 18.80 18.58
C GLN A 534 11.93 17.50 18.34
N ARG A 535 11.50 16.68 17.36
CA ARG A 535 12.15 15.42 16.99
C ARG A 535 12.80 15.49 15.59
N TRP A 536 13.69 14.56 15.30
CA TRP A 536 14.27 14.33 13.96
C TRP A 536 13.93 12.92 13.49
N VAL A 537 13.50 12.78 12.23
CA VAL A 537 13.15 11.50 11.61
C VAL A 537 13.87 11.36 10.26
N PRO A 538 14.94 10.54 10.16
CA PRO A 538 15.57 10.20 8.90
C PRO A 538 14.80 9.09 8.15
N ILE A 539 14.85 9.11 6.82
CA ILE A 539 14.52 7.94 5.99
C ILE A 539 15.64 6.88 6.06
N ILE A 540 15.29 5.62 5.86
CA ILE A 540 16.20 4.47 5.65
C ILE A 540 15.57 3.61 4.55
N ASP A 541 16.37 3.11 3.62
CA ASP A 541 15.96 2.20 2.55
C ASP A 541 16.42 0.75 2.83
N PRO A 542 15.68 -0.29 2.39
CA PRO A 542 16.15 -1.68 2.37
C PRO A 542 17.28 -1.98 1.36
N GLY A 543 17.62 -1.02 0.50
CA GLY A 543 18.50 -1.19 -0.65
C GLY A 543 20.00 -1.02 -0.36
N ILE A 544 20.60 -1.94 0.41
CA ILE A 544 22.01 -1.84 0.82
C ILE A 544 22.97 -1.82 -0.40
N LYS A 545 23.66 -0.70 -0.60
CA LYS A 545 24.61 -0.47 -1.70
C LYS A 545 25.73 -1.51 -1.76
N VAL A 546 26.03 -2.01 -2.97
CA VAL A 546 27.16 -2.92 -3.24
C VAL A 546 28.47 -2.15 -3.22
N ASP A 547 29.19 -2.17 -2.09
CA ASP A 547 30.39 -1.35 -1.86
C ASP A 547 31.32 -2.03 -0.82
N PRO A 548 32.25 -2.92 -1.23
CA PRO A 548 33.09 -3.67 -0.28
C PRO A 548 33.92 -2.75 0.64
N GLY A 549 33.82 -2.93 1.95
CA GLY A 549 34.33 -2.00 2.96
C GLY A 549 33.27 -1.08 3.58
N TYR A 550 32.01 -1.13 3.12
CA TYR A 550 30.85 -0.53 3.78
C TYR A 550 30.27 -1.54 4.79
N PRO A 551 30.25 -1.26 6.11
CA PRO A 551 29.91 -2.27 7.12
C PRO A 551 28.59 -2.99 6.91
N ALA A 552 27.47 -2.29 6.62
CA ALA A 552 26.19 -2.96 6.41
C ALA A 552 26.17 -3.89 5.18
N TYR A 553 27.01 -3.62 4.17
CA TYR A 553 27.23 -4.53 3.04
C TYR A 553 28.07 -5.74 3.47
N ASP A 554 29.23 -5.52 4.09
CA ASP A 554 30.15 -6.58 4.50
C ASP A 554 29.52 -7.51 5.57
N ASP A 555 28.76 -6.94 6.51
CA ASP A 555 27.98 -7.65 7.52
C ASP A 555 26.87 -8.49 6.86
N GLY A 556 26.07 -7.91 5.96
CA GLY A 556 25.03 -8.64 5.22
C GLY A 556 25.59 -9.79 4.35
N ILE A 557 26.83 -9.67 3.87
CA ILE A 557 27.55 -10.74 3.17
C ILE A 557 27.99 -11.84 4.16
N ARG A 558 28.40 -11.49 5.38
CA ARG A 558 28.84 -12.44 6.42
C ARG A 558 27.68 -13.23 7.01
N GLU A 559 26.55 -12.58 7.30
CA GLU A 559 25.35 -13.23 7.86
C GLU A 559 24.51 -13.95 6.76
N ASP A 560 24.87 -13.80 5.48
CA ASP A 560 24.24 -14.45 4.31
C ASP A 560 22.72 -14.22 4.18
N ILE A 561 22.28 -13.02 4.58
CA ILE A 561 20.86 -12.60 4.67
C ILE A 561 20.26 -12.10 3.35
N PHE A 562 21.09 -11.76 2.35
CA PHE A 562 20.63 -11.22 1.06
C PHE A 562 19.82 -12.20 0.21
N LEU A 563 18.84 -11.68 -0.54
CA LEU A 563 18.03 -12.44 -1.52
C LEU A 563 18.87 -13.17 -2.57
N LYS A 564 18.39 -14.35 -2.99
CA LYS A 564 19.09 -15.26 -3.91
C LYS A 564 18.19 -15.76 -5.03
N ASP A 565 18.81 -16.22 -6.12
CA ASP A 565 18.13 -16.96 -7.19
C ASP A 565 17.95 -18.45 -6.82
N VAL A 566 17.32 -19.24 -7.70
CA VAL A 566 17.04 -20.67 -7.46
C VAL A 566 18.30 -21.57 -7.43
N LYS A 567 19.50 -21.01 -7.61
CA LYS A 567 20.80 -21.67 -7.49
C LYS A 567 21.64 -21.09 -6.34
N GLY A 568 21.06 -20.22 -5.51
CA GLY A 568 21.74 -19.58 -4.38
C GLY A 568 22.61 -18.37 -4.75
N VAL A 569 22.52 -17.86 -5.99
CA VAL A 569 23.28 -16.68 -6.44
C VAL A 569 22.60 -15.42 -5.91
N ARG A 570 23.33 -14.65 -5.10
CA ARG A 570 22.86 -13.38 -4.52
C ARG A 570 22.44 -12.37 -5.60
N TYR A 571 21.22 -11.84 -5.48
CA TYR A 571 20.61 -10.92 -6.45
C TYR A 571 21.08 -9.46 -6.28
N ILE A 572 21.49 -8.82 -7.38
CA ILE A 572 21.92 -7.41 -7.38
C ILE A 572 20.89 -6.54 -8.11
N GLY A 573 20.13 -5.78 -7.33
CA GLY A 573 19.14 -4.81 -7.80
C GLY A 573 19.73 -3.44 -8.13
N LYS A 574 18.84 -2.50 -8.48
CA LYS A 574 19.21 -1.13 -8.87
C LYS A 574 18.14 -0.13 -8.43
N VAL A 575 18.52 0.80 -7.56
CA VAL A 575 17.62 1.83 -7.00
C VAL A 575 18.08 3.21 -7.50
N ARG A 576 17.16 4.19 -7.59
CA ARG A 576 17.53 5.59 -7.88
C ARG A 576 18.26 6.19 -6.69
N THR A 577 19.31 6.94 -6.97
CA THR A 577 20.16 7.55 -5.94
C THR A 577 20.26 9.05 -6.20
N GLY A 578 19.30 9.78 -5.64
CA GLY A 578 19.13 11.22 -5.82
C GLY A 578 18.80 11.65 -7.26
N ARG A 579 19.05 12.93 -7.53
CA ARG A 579 18.47 13.66 -8.69
C ARG A 579 18.66 12.99 -10.06
N THR A 580 19.83 12.41 -10.36
CA THR A 580 20.11 11.79 -11.69
C THR A 580 20.92 10.49 -11.66
N ARG A 581 21.28 9.94 -10.49
CA ARG A 581 22.15 8.75 -10.40
C ARG A 581 21.35 7.49 -10.06
N ARG A 582 21.97 6.33 -10.31
CA ARG A 582 21.47 4.98 -9.95
C ARG A 582 22.64 4.21 -9.36
N ALA A 583 22.43 3.51 -8.24
CA ALA A 583 23.45 2.63 -7.65
C ALA A 583 23.06 1.15 -7.80
N TRP A 584 24.06 0.28 -7.73
CA TRP A 584 23.85 -1.16 -7.56
C TRP A 584 23.65 -1.45 -6.08
N VAL A 585 22.61 -2.21 -5.75
CA VAL A 585 22.25 -2.58 -4.37
C VAL A 585 22.09 -4.08 -4.26
N LEU A 586 22.47 -4.63 -3.11
CA LEU A 586 22.13 -5.99 -2.70
C LEU A 586 21.00 -5.86 -1.67
N LEU A 587 19.89 -6.51 -1.95
CA LEU A 587 18.66 -6.35 -1.16
C LEU A 587 18.66 -7.39 -0.05
N VAL A 588 18.82 -6.93 1.20
CA VAL A 588 18.76 -7.79 2.41
C VAL A 588 17.42 -8.51 2.44
N LEU A 589 16.41 -7.75 2.07
CA LEU A 589 14.98 -7.94 2.13
C LEU A 589 14.49 -6.89 1.09
N ALA A 590 13.50 -7.16 0.21
CA ALA A 590 13.15 -6.25 -0.90
C ALA A 590 11.66 -5.93 -1.10
N CYS A 591 11.27 -4.67 -0.87
CA CYS A 591 10.27 -3.95 -1.70
C CYS A 591 10.24 -2.43 -1.43
N THR A 592 11.36 -1.74 -1.63
CA THR A 592 11.31 -0.37 -2.19
C THR A 592 12.29 -0.24 -3.34
N PRO A 593 11.82 0.29 -4.48
CA PRO A 593 12.73 1.04 -5.34
C PRO A 593 12.03 2.26 -5.98
N ASP A 594 12.31 3.49 -5.51
CA ASP A 594 11.99 4.69 -6.31
C ASP A 594 12.74 4.55 -7.65
N LEU A 595 11.98 4.34 -8.71
CA LEU A 595 12.48 4.21 -10.08
C LEU A 595 11.57 4.99 -11.01
N GLY A 596 12.01 6.18 -11.41
CA GLY A 596 11.25 7.07 -12.28
C GLY A 596 11.29 6.67 -13.76
N ARG A 597 10.10 6.51 -14.37
CA ARG A 597 9.75 6.68 -15.81
C ARG A 597 10.71 6.13 -16.91
N LYS A 598 11.59 5.16 -16.64
CA LYS A 598 12.25 4.36 -17.69
C LYS A 598 12.15 2.88 -17.38
N GLY A 599 11.41 2.15 -18.20
CA GLY A 599 11.26 0.70 -18.11
C GLY A 599 12.61 -0.01 -18.18
N PHE A 600 12.82 -0.98 -17.28
CA PHE A 600 14.04 -1.79 -17.18
C PHE A 600 13.67 -3.28 -17.03
N ARG A 601 12.93 -3.81 -18.01
CA ARG A 601 12.79 -5.25 -18.25
C ARG A 601 13.87 -5.64 -19.26
N GLY A 602 14.77 -6.58 -18.93
CA GLY A 602 15.86 -7.03 -19.80
C GLY A 602 17.26 -6.87 -19.19
N ASP A 603 17.90 -5.72 -19.45
CA ASP A 603 19.36 -5.49 -19.38
C ASP A 603 20.12 -6.12 -18.21
N ILE A 604 19.62 -6.02 -16.97
CA ILE A 604 20.36 -6.49 -15.79
C ILE A 604 20.37 -8.02 -15.73
N ALA A 605 19.24 -8.68 -16.01
CA ALA A 605 19.14 -10.13 -16.03
C ALA A 605 19.92 -10.75 -17.20
N CYS A 606 20.07 -10.04 -18.32
CA CYS A 606 20.97 -10.45 -19.41
C CYS A 606 22.47 -10.26 -19.08
N SER A 607 22.81 -9.50 -18.03
CA SER A 607 24.20 -9.19 -17.64
C SER A 607 24.74 -10.05 -16.48
N GLN A 608 23.87 -10.82 -15.82
CA GLN A 608 24.20 -11.69 -14.69
C GLN A 608 23.60 -13.08 -14.95
N ASN A 609 24.34 -14.16 -14.67
CA ASN A 609 23.88 -15.54 -14.87
C ASN A 609 22.84 -16.01 -13.82
N ILE A 610 21.85 -15.15 -13.53
CA ILE A 610 20.73 -15.43 -12.63
C ILE A 610 19.83 -16.49 -13.28
N SER A 611 19.40 -17.45 -12.48
CA SER A 611 18.49 -18.52 -12.86
C SER A 611 17.12 -18.26 -12.25
N LEU A 612 16.14 -17.97 -13.11
CA LEU A 612 14.76 -17.67 -12.73
C LEU A 612 13.87 -18.92 -12.90
N ASN A 613 12.81 -19.00 -12.11
CA ASN A 613 11.73 -19.99 -12.31
C ASN A 613 10.61 -19.34 -13.13
N LEU A 614 10.55 -19.65 -14.42
CA LEU A 614 9.60 -19.05 -15.35
C LEU A 614 8.13 -19.33 -14.98
N HIS A 615 7.83 -20.43 -14.28
CA HIS A 615 6.47 -20.71 -13.79
C HIS A 615 5.99 -19.74 -12.70
N LEU A 616 6.90 -19.05 -12.01
CA LEU A 616 6.57 -18.00 -11.04
C LEU A 616 6.58 -16.61 -11.69
N GLU A 617 7.52 -16.32 -12.60
CA GLU A 617 7.55 -15.04 -13.34
C GLU A 617 6.37 -14.87 -14.30
N LEU A 618 5.86 -15.96 -14.87
CA LEU A 618 4.76 -16.03 -15.83
C LEU A 618 3.72 -17.04 -15.34
N PRO A 619 2.92 -16.71 -14.29
CA PRO A 619 1.90 -17.59 -13.77
C PRO A 619 0.77 -17.84 -14.80
N PRO A 620 0.07 -18.99 -14.74
CA PRO A 620 -1.00 -19.32 -15.70
C PRO A 620 -2.16 -18.31 -15.72
N TYR A 621 -2.41 -17.65 -14.59
CA TYR A 621 -3.31 -16.51 -14.46
C TYR A 621 -2.49 -15.23 -14.23
N SER A 622 -2.65 -14.24 -15.09
CA SER A 622 -2.02 -12.92 -14.94
C SER A 622 -3.01 -11.94 -14.31
N ILE A 623 -2.75 -11.54 -13.07
CA ILE A 623 -3.52 -10.51 -12.36
C ILE A 623 -3.45 -9.16 -13.08
N ASN A 624 -4.45 -8.29 -12.87
CA ASN A 624 -4.59 -6.98 -13.52
C ASN A 624 -3.62 -5.89 -13.00
N ASN A 625 -2.38 -6.25 -12.65
CA ASN A 625 -1.35 -5.34 -12.14
C ASN A 625 -1.18 -4.09 -13.03
N ALA A 626 -1.27 -2.92 -12.40
CA ALA A 626 -1.32 -1.58 -13.00
C ALA A 626 -2.37 -1.41 -14.12
N ASN A 627 -3.51 -2.09 -13.98
CA ASN A 627 -4.66 -2.06 -14.90
C ASN A 627 -4.35 -2.51 -16.34
N ARG A 628 -3.26 -3.26 -16.56
CA ARG A 628 -2.80 -3.70 -17.89
C ARG A 628 -2.06 -5.03 -17.90
N ALA A 629 -2.39 -5.92 -16.95
CA ALA A 629 -1.71 -7.20 -16.73
C ALA A 629 -0.18 -7.10 -16.73
N ALA A 630 0.38 -6.06 -16.09
CA ALA A 630 1.83 -5.86 -16.03
C ALA A 630 2.50 -7.06 -15.33
N PRO A 631 3.45 -7.79 -15.95
CA PRO A 631 3.94 -9.03 -15.35
C PRO A 631 4.63 -8.75 -14.00
N LEU A 632 4.47 -9.67 -13.04
CA LEU A 632 4.57 -9.42 -11.60
C LEU A 632 5.80 -8.59 -11.17
N SER A 633 6.97 -8.90 -11.74
CA SER A 633 8.26 -8.25 -11.53
C SER A 633 8.39 -6.80 -12.06
N GLU A 634 7.31 -6.15 -12.51
CA GLU A 634 7.36 -4.75 -12.99
C GLU A 634 7.39 -3.72 -11.83
N LYS A 635 8.47 -2.91 -11.78
CA LYS A 635 8.83 -2.01 -10.66
C LYS A 635 9.17 -2.71 -9.33
N THR A 636 9.34 -4.03 -9.34
CA THR A 636 9.85 -4.80 -8.20
C THR A 636 10.97 -5.74 -8.67
N ILE A 637 11.30 -6.76 -7.88
CA ILE A 637 12.28 -7.80 -8.18
C ILE A 637 11.64 -8.98 -8.95
N PRO A 638 12.45 -9.90 -9.53
CA PRO A 638 11.95 -11.19 -10.02
C PRO A 638 11.28 -11.98 -8.89
N VAL A 639 10.04 -12.43 -9.10
CA VAL A 639 9.24 -13.16 -8.09
C VAL A 639 9.71 -14.59 -7.86
N SER A 640 10.62 -15.10 -8.69
CA SER A 640 11.30 -16.38 -8.52
C SER A 640 12.59 -16.32 -7.70
N LEU A 641 12.95 -15.16 -7.15
CA LEU A 641 13.96 -15.07 -6.08
C LEU A 641 13.42 -15.72 -4.80
N VAL A 642 14.34 -16.15 -3.93
CA VAL A 642 14.05 -16.73 -2.62
C VAL A 642 14.63 -15.88 -1.48
N HIS A 643 13.86 -15.80 -0.40
CA HIS A 643 14.25 -15.25 0.89
C HIS A 643 15.21 -16.19 1.64
N HIS A 644 15.80 -15.72 2.74
CA HIS A 644 16.82 -16.48 3.49
C HIS A 644 16.31 -17.84 4.05
N ASP A 645 15.01 -17.96 4.31
CA ASP A 645 14.32 -19.19 4.74
C ASP A 645 13.97 -20.13 3.57
N GLY A 646 14.19 -19.71 2.33
CA GLY A 646 13.81 -20.43 1.10
C GLY A 646 12.41 -20.08 0.57
N THR A 647 11.66 -19.20 1.23
CA THR A 647 10.33 -18.75 0.75
C THR A 647 10.48 -17.98 -0.57
N PRO A 648 9.71 -18.30 -1.63
CA PRO A 648 9.71 -17.54 -2.87
C PRO A 648 9.14 -16.13 -2.68
N GLU A 649 9.71 -15.13 -3.36
CA GLU A 649 9.16 -13.78 -3.40
C GLU A 649 7.70 -13.77 -3.91
N TYR A 650 7.34 -14.66 -4.85
CA TYR A 650 5.96 -14.87 -5.31
C TYR A 650 4.92 -15.00 -4.18
N ASP A 651 5.30 -15.64 -3.08
CA ASP A 651 4.45 -15.85 -1.90
C ASP A 651 4.62 -14.74 -0.84
N ALA A 652 5.83 -14.21 -0.69
CA ALA A 652 6.20 -13.25 0.35
C ALA A 652 6.01 -11.77 -0.02
N HIS A 653 5.89 -11.42 -1.31
CA HIS A 653 5.95 -10.04 -1.82
C HIS A 653 5.06 -9.04 -1.07
N ASN A 654 3.77 -9.34 -0.92
CA ASN A 654 2.83 -8.44 -0.23
C ASN A 654 3.05 -8.35 1.30
N LEU A 655 3.82 -9.27 1.89
CA LEU A 655 4.23 -9.23 3.30
C LEU A 655 5.48 -8.38 3.52
N TYR A 656 6.13 -7.88 2.45
CA TYR A 656 7.46 -7.29 2.54
C TYR A 656 7.55 -6.15 3.56
N GLY A 657 6.89 -5.01 3.27
CA GLY A 657 6.95 -3.81 4.11
C GLY A 657 6.36 -4.02 5.50
N PHE A 658 5.50 -5.03 5.65
CA PHE A 658 4.98 -5.47 6.94
C PHE A 658 6.06 -6.18 7.77
N SER A 659 6.86 -7.07 7.17
CA SER A 659 8.01 -7.71 7.85
C SER A 659 9.08 -6.69 8.23
N GLU A 660 9.37 -5.73 7.34
CA GLU A 660 10.29 -4.61 7.58
C GLU A 660 9.80 -3.70 8.73
N ALA A 661 8.52 -3.32 8.74
CA ALA A 661 7.92 -2.56 9.84
C ALA A 661 7.96 -3.31 11.18
N VAL A 662 7.71 -4.63 11.17
CA VAL A 662 7.80 -5.49 12.37
C VAL A 662 9.23 -5.57 12.90
N LEU A 663 10.23 -5.77 12.03
CA LEU A 663 11.64 -5.83 12.42
C LEU A 663 12.14 -4.46 12.92
N THR A 664 11.83 -3.39 12.20
CA THR A 664 12.20 -2.01 12.56
C THR A 664 11.59 -1.60 13.91
N HIS A 665 10.31 -1.91 14.13
CA HIS A 665 9.66 -1.64 15.42
C HIS A 665 10.32 -2.39 16.57
N ARG A 666 10.64 -3.69 16.39
CA ARG A 666 11.33 -4.50 17.41
C ARG A 666 12.73 -3.96 17.72
N ALA A 667 13.55 -3.72 16.69
CA ALA A 667 14.89 -3.18 16.85
C ALA A 667 14.89 -1.80 17.53
N LEU A 668 13.93 -0.92 17.22
CA LEU A 668 13.77 0.35 17.91
C LEU A 668 13.29 0.17 19.35
N ALA A 669 12.43 -0.80 19.65
CA ALA A 669 11.97 -1.08 21.02
C ALA A 669 13.09 -1.65 21.92
N ASP A 670 14.06 -2.37 21.34
CA ASP A 670 15.25 -2.85 22.07
C ASP A 670 16.29 -1.74 22.32
N ILE A 671 16.28 -0.68 21.49
CA ILE A 671 17.26 0.44 21.54
C ILE A 671 16.72 1.65 22.33
N LEU A 672 15.40 1.89 22.32
CA LEU A 672 14.77 3.09 22.87
C LEU A 672 14.02 2.80 24.18
N THR A 673 14.13 3.73 25.13
CA THR A 673 13.24 3.78 26.31
C THR A 673 11.92 4.51 26.02
N GLU A 674 11.80 5.11 24.83
CA GLU A 674 10.58 5.74 24.32
C GLU A 674 9.94 4.85 23.23
N ARG A 675 8.63 5.01 22.98
CA ARG A 675 7.91 4.28 21.91
C ARG A 675 8.60 4.46 20.55
N PRO A 676 8.85 3.37 19.81
CA PRO A 676 9.20 3.47 18.40
C PRO A 676 8.17 4.28 17.61
N PHE A 677 8.65 5.22 16.82
CA PHE A 677 7.86 5.81 15.74
C PHE A 677 8.43 5.33 14.40
N VAL A 678 7.63 4.53 13.70
CA VAL A 678 7.94 3.99 12.37
C VAL A 678 6.85 4.51 11.43
N LEU A 679 7.24 5.02 10.26
CA LEU A 679 6.32 5.38 9.18
C LEU A 679 6.62 4.44 7.99
N THR A 680 5.68 3.59 7.61
CA THR A 680 5.83 2.68 6.46
C THR A 680 5.04 3.15 5.24
N ARG A 681 5.61 2.89 4.06
CA ARG A 681 4.91 3.04 2.78
C ARG A 681 4.17 1.76 2.41
N SER A 682 4.90 0.66 2.21
CA SER A 682 4.29 -0.64 1.93
C SER A 682 3.71 -1.29 3.19
N SER A 683 2.55 -1.92 3.07
CA SER A 683 1.81 -2.46 4.21
C SER A 683 1.01 -3.73 3.86
N PHE A 684 0.73 -4.53 4.89
CA PHE A 684 -0.21 -5.65 4.86
C PHE A 684 -1.18 -5.55 6.04
N ALA A 685 -2.27 -6.33 6.01
CA ALA A 685 -3.23 -6.39 7.12
C ALA A 685 -2.54 -6.61 8.48
N GLY A 686 -2.78 -5.69 9.43
CA GLY A 686 -2.15 -5.69 10.75
C GLY A 686 -0.90 -4.80 10.91
N SER A 687 -0.42 -4.14 9.84
CA SER A 687 0.76 -3.25 9.90
C SER A 687 0.62 -2.08 10.89
N GLY A 688 -0.61 -1.59 11.09
CA GLY A 688 -0.91 -0.47 12.01
C GLY A 688 -0.59 -0.73 13.48
N LYS A 689 -0.34 -1.99 13.87
CA LYS A 689 0.19 -2.36 15.18
C LYS A 689 1.65 -1.93 15.40
N TYR A 690 2.42 -1.77 14.31
CA TYR A 690 3.86 -1.55 14.34
C TYR A 690 4.30 -0.22 13.74
N ALA A 691 3.56 0.32 12.77
CA ALA A 691 3.91 1.54 12.05
C ALA A 691 2.70 2.45 11.76
N ALA A 692 2.96 3.75 11.74
CA ALA A 692 2.16 4.75 11.05
C ALA A 692 2.27 4.56 9.53
N HIS A 693 1.39 5.22 8.78
CA HIS A 693 1.37 5.17 7.31
C HIS A 693 1.08 6.56 6.73
N TRP A 694 1.36 6.75 5.45
CA TRP A 694 0.90 7.90 4.69
C TRP A 694 0.43 7.41 3.33
N SER A 695 -0.54 8.09 2.71
CA SER A 695 -1.18 7.66 1.45
C SER A 695 -0.24 7.61 0.23
N GLY A 696 1.06 7.84 0.41
CA GLY A 696 2.06 7.90 -0.64
C GLY A 696 2.11 9.21 -1.42
N ASP A 697 2.87 9.15 -2.51
CA ASP A 697 3.29 10.23 -3.39
C ASP A 697 2.10 10.87 -4.16
N ASN A 698 1.41 11.85 -3.55
CA ASN A 698 0.30 12.60 -4.17
C ASN A 698 0.79 13.79 -5.03
N SER A 699 -0.11 14.45 -5.75
CA SER A 699 0.19 15.69 -6.49
C SER A 699 -0.47 16.93 -5.87
N ALA A 700 0.03 18.10 -6.22
CA ALA A 700 -0.50 19.41 -5.86
C ALA A 700 -1.68 19.77 -6.76
N THR A 701 -2.77 19.01 -6.62
CA THR A 701 -4.04 19.26 -7.33
C THR A 701 -5.21 19.29 -6.35
N TRP A 702 -6.33 19.86 -6.79
CA TRP A 702 -7.60 19.82 -6.04
C TRP A 702 -8.22 18.41 -6.02
N ASP A 703 -7.87 17.55 -6.97
CA ASP A 703 -8.29 16.14 -6.98
C ASP A 703 -7.56 15.31 -5.94
N ASP A 704 -6.23 15.43 -5.84
CA ASP A 704 -5.47 14.79 -4.76
C ASP A 704 -5.92 15.29 -3.37
N LEU A 705 -6.28 16.58 -3.24
CA LEU A 705 -6.90 17.13 -2.03
C LEU A 705 -8.22 16.41 -1.70
N ARG A 706 -9.09 16.16 -2.69
CA ARG A 706 -10.33 15.38 -2.51
C ARG A 706 -10.04 13.93 -2.13
N TRP A 707 -9.23 13.23 -2.92
CA TRP A 707 -8.96 11.79 -2.78
C TRP A 707 -8.19 11.44 -1.49
N SER A 708 -7.46 12.41 -0.92
CA SER A 708 -6.76 12.27 0.36
C SER A 708 -7.68 11.83 1.51
N ILE A 709 -8.93 12.33 1.54
CA ILE A 709 -9.90 12.01 2.59
C ILE A 709 -10.27 10.53 2.50
N GLY A 710 -10.59 10.05 1.30
CA GLY A 710 -10.89 8.63 1.07
C GLY A 710 -9.73 7.70 1.43
N SER A 711 -8.50 8.11 1.13
CA SER A 711 -7.28 7.35 1.46
C SER A 711 -7.04 7.24 2.98
N VAL A 712 -7.28 8.34 3.73
CA VAL A 712 -7.22 8.37 5.21
C VAL A 712 -8.32 7.50 5.83
N LEU A 713 -9.54 7.55 5.30
CA LEU A 713 -10.68 6.79 5.80
C LEU A 713 -10.53 5.28 5.55
N ASN A 714 -10.15 4.86 4.34
CA ASN A 714 -9.88 3.45 4.04
C ASN A 714 -8.77 2.88 4.93
N SER A 715 -7.69 3.64 5.14
CA SER A 715 -6.59 3.24 6.04
C SER A 715 -7.02 3.09 7.50
N ASN A 716 -8.01 3.88 7.97
CA ASN A 716 -8.62 3.68 9.28
C ASN A 716 -9.41 2.36 9.35
N LEU A 717 -10.14 1.98 8.29
CA LEU A 717 -10.82 0.66 8.20
C LEU A 717 -9.84 -0.52 8.19
N PHE A 718 -8.61 -0.33 7.68
CA PHE A 718 -7.54 -1.34 7.70
C PHE A 718 -6.81 -1.45 9.06
N GLY A 719 -7.27 -0.73 10.09
CA GLY A 719 -6.61 -0.70 11.40
C GLY A 719 -5.28 0.06 11.39
N MET A 720 -5.09 0.99 10.46
CA MET A 720 -3.93 1.89 10.38
C MET A 720 -4.36 3.34 10.66
N PRO A 721 -4.84 3.68 11.88
CA PRO A 721 -5.47 4.97 12.15
C PRO A 721 -4.50 6.16 12.12
N LEU A 722 -3.20 5.96 12.34
CA LEU A 722 -2.19 7.03 12.31
C LEU A 722 -1.72 7.25 10.86
N VAL A 723 -2.58 7.91 10.09
CA VAL A 723 -2.46 8.07 8.63
C VAL A 723 -2.86 9.47 8.16
N GLY A 724 -2.29 9.90 7.04
CA GLY A 724 -2.48 11.22 6.43
C GLY A 724 -1.94 11.25 5.00
N ALA A 725 -2.24 12.32 4.28
CA ALA A 725 -1.65 12.63 2.98
C ALA A 725 -0.58 13.74 3.11
N ASP A 726 0.31 13.85 2.12
CA ASP A 726 1.31 14.90 2.10
C ASP A 726 0.68 16.25 1.75
N ILE A 727 0.71 17.16 2.74
CA ILE A 727 -0.04 18.42 2.73
C ILE A 727 0.58 19.41 1.74
N CYS A 728 -0.31 20.12 1.04
CA CYS A 728 -0.05 20.97 -0.14
C CYS A 728 0.30 20.20 -1.42
N GLY A 729 0.40 18.87 -1.36
CA GLY A 729 0.60 17.98 -2.50
C GLY A 729 2.07 17.80 -2.85
N PHE A 730 2.52 16.56 -2.89
CA PHE A 730 3.94 16.22 -2.94
C PHE A 730 4.56 16.50 -4.32
N ASN A 731 3.83 16.32 -5.42
CA ASN A 731 4.30 16.53 -6.80
C ASN A 731 3.69 17.73 -7.52
N GLY A 732 4.44 18.31 -8.46
CA GLY A 732 4.07 19.59 -9.07
C GLY A 732 4.38 20.76 -8.14
N GLN A 733 3.99 21.97 -8.55
CA GLN A 733 4.16 23.19 -7.74
C GLN A 733 2.79 23.61 -7.22
N THR A 734 2.65 23.67 -5.89
CA THR A 734 1.40 24.09 -5.24
C THR A 734 1.11 25.59 -5.41
N THR A 735 -0.14 25.98 -5.20
CA THR A 735 -0.59 27.38 -5.18
C THR A 735 -0.81 27.85 -3.74
N GLU A 736 -0.81 29.18 -3.50
CA GLU A 736 -1.12 29.74 -2.18
C GLU A 736 -2.50 29.28 -1.69
N GLU A 737 -3.51 29.28 -2.58
CA GLU A 737 -4.87 28.87 -2.24
C GLU A 737 -4.95 27.37 -1.91
N LEU A 738 -4.45 26.50 -2.80
CA LEU A 738 -4.46 25.06 -2.60
C LEU A 738 -3.72 24.69 -1.32
N CYS A 739 -2.55 25.27 -1.07
CA CYS A 739 -1.77 24.98 0.13
C CYS A 739 -2.44 25.51 1.41
N ALA A 740 -3.11 26.68 1.36
CA ALA A 740 -3.87 27.22 2.49
C ALA A 740 -5.13 26.37 2.79
N ARG A 741 -5.83 25.84 1.78
CA ARG A 741 -6.91 24.86 1.96
C ARG A 741 -6.39 23.54 2.49
N TRP A 742 -5.31 23.01 1.93
CA TRP A 742 -4.75 21.73 2.33
C TRP A 742 -4.19 21.75 3.76
N ILE A 743 -3.54 22.82 4.23
CA ILE A 743 -3.13 22.87 5.64
C ILE A 743 -4.32 23.03 6.59
N SER A 744 -5.37 23.73 6.17
CA SER A 744 -6.60 23.87 6.94
C SER A 744 -7.27 22.50 7.16
N LEU A 745 -7.32 21.64 6.13
CA LEU A 745 -7.75 20.24 6.22
C LEU A 745 -6.74 19.35 6.96
N GLY A 746 -5.48 19.40 6.55
CA GLY A 746 -4.44 18.46 6.96
C GLY A 746 -3.99 18.59 8.41
N ALA A 747 -4.29 19.71 9.07
CA ALA A 747 -4.21 19.82 10.53
C ALA A 747 -5.17 18.84 11.26
N PHE A 748 -6.21 18.34 10.60
CA PHE A 748 -7.20 17.39 11.12
C PHE A 748 -7.01 15.96 10.63
N TYR A 749 -6.05 15.65 9.74
CA TYR A 749 -5.67 14.26 9.48
C TYR A 749 -5.05 13.63 10.74
N PRO A 750 -5.26 12.33 11.02
CA PRO A 750 -4.62 11.65 12.16
C PRO A 750 -3.09 11.80 12.18
N PHE A 751 -2.41 11.54 11.06
CA PHE A 751 -1.01 11.92 10.81
C PHE A 751 -0.97 13.19 9.96
N SER A 752 -0.12 14.17 10.30
CA SER A 752 -0.11 15.49 9.68
C SER A 752 1.32 15.88 9.30
N ARG A 753 1.63 15.89 7.99
CA ARG A 753 2.95 16.18 7.43
C ARG A 753 2.81 17.08 6.20
N ALA A 754 3.47 18.24 6.22
CA ALA A 754 3.76 19.00 5.01
C ALA A 754 5.05 18.44 4.39
N HIS A 755 5.00 18.08 3.11
CA HIS A 755 6.08 17.39 2.41
C HIS A 755 6.02 17.76 0.92
N SER A 756 7.15 17.74 0.22
CA SER A 756 7.17 17.97 -1.22
C SER A 756 8.36 17.35 -1.93
N ASN A 757 8.29 17.38 -3.24
CA ASN A 757 9.28 16.93 -4.21
C ASN A 757 10.45 17.92 -4.32
N ARG A 758 10.26 18.98 -5.11
CA ARG A 758 11.33 19.85 -5.59
C ARG A 758 11.03 21.34 -5.42
N TYR A 759 9.77 21.67 -5.17
CA TYR A 759 9.30 23.03 -5.02
C TYR A 759 9.15 23.32 -3.53
N PRO A 760 9.83 24.38 -3.02
CA PRO A 760 9.57 24.92 -1.69
C PRO A 760 8.07 25.22 -1.54
N GLN A 761 7.46 24.67 -0.50
CA GLN A 761 6.05 24.88 -0.13
C GLN A 761 5.86 24.84 1.39
N GLU A 762 6.92 25.16 2.13
CA GLU A 762 6.92 25.32 3.56
C GLU A 762 5.89 26.38 3.98
N LEU A 763 5.17 26.10 5.06
CA LEU A 763 3.93 26.80 5.42
C LEU A 763 4.12 28.29 5.77
N TYR A 764 5.36 28.78 5.82
CA TYR A 764 5.71 30.19 6.06
C TYR A 764 5.98 31.00 4.77
N LEU A 765 5.99 30.39 3.59
CA LEU A 765 6.37 31.06 2.33
C LEU A 765 5.37 32.11 1.85
N TRP A 766 4.09 31.95 2.23
CA TRP A 766 3.01 32.89 1.97
C TRP A 766 2.33 33.30 3.26
N ASP A 767 1.99 34.57 3.43
CA ASP A 767 1.31 35.06 4.64
C ASP A 767 -0.10 34.42 4.80
N GLY A 768 -0.81 34.14 3.71
CA GLY A 768 -2.11 33.45 3.73
C GLY A 768 -1.99 32.01 4.23
N VAL A 769 -1.04 31.24 3.69
CA VAL A 769 -0.73 29.87 4.18
C VAL A 769 -0.25 29.89 5.63
N ALA A 770 0.59 30.86 6.01
CA ALA A 770 1.09 30.99 7.38
C ALA A 770 -0.02 31.31 8.39
N ALA A 771 -1.00 32.13 8.00
CA ALA A 771 -2.18 32.41 8.81
C ALA A 771 -3.09 31.17 8.94
N ALA A 772 -3.38 30.49 7.83
CA ALA A 772 -4.16 29.26 7.79
C ALA A 772 -3.52 28.15 8.66
N ALA A 773 -2.23 27.90 8.44
CA ALA A 773 -1.43 26.94 9.20
C ALA A 773 -1.42 27.25 10.70
N ARG A 774 -1.23 28.51 11.08
CA ARG A 774 -1.29 28.95 12.48
C ARG A 774 -2.67 28.68 13.10
N LYS A 775 -3.77 29.01 12.40
CA LYS A 775 -5.14 28.80 12.90
C LYS A 775 -5.42 27.30 13.09
N ALA A 776 -5.18 26.51 12.05
CA ALA A 776 -5.50 25.09 12.02
C ALA A 776 -4.59 24.24 12.93
N LEU A 777 -3.26 24.40 12.84
CA LEU A 777 -2.33 23.62 13.65
C LEU A 777 -2.37 23.99 15.14
N LYS A 778 -2.65 25.25 15.51
CA LYS A 778 -2.87 25.57 16.93
C LYS A 778 -4.13 24.90 17.46
N MET A 779 -5.21 24.81 16.67
CA MET A 779 -6.39 24.02 17.07
C MET A 779 -6.07 22.53 17.18
N ARG A 780 -5.29 21.96 16.24
CA ARG A 780 -4.77 20.58 16.35
C ARG A 780 -4.05 20.36 17.68
N VAL A 781 -3.12 21.24 18.06
CA VAL A 781 -2.38 21.15 19.34
C VAL A 781 -3.33 21.18 20.53
N ARG A 782 -4.36 22.03 20.52
CA ARG A 782 -5.41 22.02 21.57
C ARG A 782 -6.17 20.69 21.63
N LEU A 783 -6.42 20.06 20.48
CA LEU A 783 -7.19 18.81 20.36
C LEU A 783 -6.38 17.52 20.62
N ILE A 784 -5.08 17.60 20.90
CA ILE A 784 -4.24 16.42 21.17
C ILE A 784 -4.81 15.50 22.26
N PRO A 785 -5.35 15.96 23.41
CA PRO A 785 -5.94 15.06 24.40
C PRO A 785 -7.13 14.25 23.87
N TYR A 786 -7.97 14.85 23.03
CA TYR A 786 -9.10 14.17 22.39
C TYR A 786 -8.62 13.14 21.35
N LEU A 787 -7.73 13.55 20.45
CA LEU A 787 -7.14 12.68 19.43
C LEU A 787 -6.39 11.50 20.05
N TYR A 788 -5.60 11.74 21.09
CA TYR A 788 -4.85 10.72 21.82
C TYR A 788 -5.76 9.72 22.54
N THR A 789 -6.90 10.20 23.09
CA THR A 789 -7.91 9.33 23.67
C THR A 789 -8.61 8.48 22.60
N ALA A 790 -8.86 9.02 21.40
CA ALA A 790 -9.37 8.25 20.27
C ALA A 790 -8.36 7.19 19.79
N PHE A 791 -7.07 7.53 19.69
CA PHE A 791 -6.00 6.57 19.41
C PHE A 791 -5.91 5.48 20.48
N LYS A 792 -6.02 5.82 21.77
CA LYS A 792 -6.06 4.83 22.85
C LYS A 792 -7.24 3.88 22.67
N LYS A 793 -8.44 4.41 22.41
CA LYS A 793 -9.65 3.59 22.18
C LYS A 793 -9.43 2.64 21.01
N ALA A 794 -8.96 3.13 19.86
CA ALA A 794 -8.65 2.31 18.69
C ALA A 794 -7.62 1.21 18.99
N ALA A 795 -6.62 1.49 19.83
CA ALA A 795 -5.61 0.52 20.24
C ALA A 795 -6.09 -0.54 21.26
N SER A 796 -7.14 -0.26 22.06
CA SER A 796 -7.68 -1.21 23.06
C SER A 796 -8.98 -1.91 22.66
N GLU A 797 -9.79 -1.30 21.80
CA GLU A 797 -11.12 -1.77 21.41
C GLU A 797 -11.25 -2.04 19.90
N GLY A 798 -10.30 -1.56 19.09
CA GLY A 798 -10.42 -1.51 17.63
C GLY A 798 -11.25 -0.31 17.15
N GLY A 799 -11.55 -0.29 15.85
CA GLY A 799 -12.26 0.82 15.21
C GLY A 799 -11.37 1.97 14.75
N THR A 800 -11.99 3.10 14.45
CA THR A 800 -11.41 4.21 13.68
C THR A 800 -11.08 5.45 14.54
N VAL A 801 -10.15 6.28 14.07
CA VAL A 801 -9.83 7.60 14.66
C VAL A 801 -10.29 8.74 13.75
N ALA A 802 -10.08 8.61 12.44
CA ALA A 802 -10.84 9.33 11.42
C ALA A 802 -11.86 8.37 10.81
N SER A 803 -13.14 8.70 10.94
CA SER A 803 -14.28 7.82 10.64
C SER A 803 -15.12 8.42 9.50
N PRO A 804 -15.61 7.61 8.55
CA PRO A 804 -16.61 8.08 7.61
C PRO A 804 -17.92 8.35 8.36
N LEU A 805 -18.78 9.23 7.84
CA LEU A 805 -20.01 9.61 8.55
C LEU A 805 -20.93 8.40 8.82
N TRP A 806 -20.99 7.44 7.89
CA TRP A 806 -21.78 6.21 8.08
C TRP A 806 -21.31 5.33 9.24
N TYR A 807 -20.11 5.52 9.78
CA TYR A 807 -19.62 4.75 10.93
C TYR A 807 -20.37 5.09 12.23
N GLU A 808 -20.84 6.34 12.36
CA GLU A 808 -21.62 6.84 13.51
C GLU A 808 -23.12 7.02 13.17
N PHE A 809 -23.47 6.94 11.88
CA PHE A 809 -24.83 7.14 11.35
C PHE A 809 -25.18 6.11 10.25
N PRO A 810 -24.99 4.77 10.45
CA PRO A 810 -25.11 3.80 9.36
C PRO A 810 -26.53 3.65 8.79
N GLN A 811 -27.56 4.09 9.52
CA GLN A 811 -28.95 4.14 9.06
C GLN A 811 -29.23 5.31 8.10
N ASP A 812 -28.37 6.33 8.07
CA ASP A 812 -28.52 7.51 7.21
C ASP A 812 -27.81 7.30 5.87
N ALA A 813 -28.57 6.87 4.86
CA ALA A 813 -28.07 6.57 3.52
C ALA A 813 -27.34 7.75 2.84
N ASN A 814 -27.58 9.01 3.25
CA ASN A 814 -26.85 10.17 2.73
C ASN A 814 -25.36 10.13 3.10
N THR A 815 -25.03 9.48 4.23
CA THR A 815 -23.65 9.36 4.73
C THR A 815 -22.85 8.28 4.02
N HIS A 816 -23.51 7.32 3.35
CA HIS A 816 -22.86 6.15 2.74
C HIS A 816 -21.92 6.52 1.58
N ASN A 817 -22.31 7.52 0.79
CA ASN A 817 -21.52 8.03 -0.33
C ASN A 817 -20.63 9.22 0.06
N ASN A 818 -20.65 9.66 1.33
CA ASN A 818 -19.91 10.85 1.74
C ASN A 818 -18.42 10.54 1.96
N SER A 819 -17.62 10.92 0.97
CA SER A 819 -16.15 10.89 0.97
C SER A 819 -15.50 12.28 1.11
N ARG A 820 -16.31 13.35 1.21
CA ARG A 820 -15.87 14.76 1.26
C ARG A 820 -15.78 15.31 2.70
N GLN A 821 -16.37 14.62 3.66
CA GLN A 821 -16.35 14.96 5.09
C GLN A 821 -15.92 13.74 5.91
N PHE A 822 -15.47 13.96 7.14
CA PHE A 822 -15.15 12.89 8.09
C PHE A 822 -15.40 13.32 9.53
N LEU A 823 -15.52 12.33 10.41
CA LEU A 823 -15.57 12.51 11.86
C LEU A 823 -14.19 12.21 12.45
N LEU A 824 -13.72 13.05 13.37
CA LEU A 824 -12.65 12.70 14.30
C LEU A 824 -13.28 12.16 15.58
N GLY A 825 -12.90 10.93 15.94
CA GLY A 825 -13.65 10.13 16.90
C GLY A 825 -15.12 10.00 16.49
N SER A 826 -16.02 10.13 17.47
CA SER A 826 -17.48 10.16 17.30
C SER A 826 -18.08 11.57 17.35
N GLY A 827 -17.25 12.60 17.58
CA GLY A 827 -17.69 13.89 18.12
C GLY A 827 -17.33 15.13 17.29
N LEU A 828 -16.37 15.08 16.37
CA LEU A 828 -15.91 16.25 15.61
C LEU A 828 -16.08 16.06 14.10
N LEU A 829 -17.11 16.67 13.51
CA LEU A 829 -17.36 16.67 12.07
C LEU A 829 -16.48 17.71 11.37
N VAL A 830 -15.64 17.28 10.43
CA VAL A 830 -14.74 18.10 9.62
C VAL A 830 -15.27 18.24 8.19
N SER A 831 -15.45 19.49 7.75
CA SER A 831 -16.03 19.87 6.46
C SER A 831 -15.11 20.86 5.72
N PRO A 832 -14.18 20.36 4.88
CA PRO A 832 -13.25 21.20 4.11
C PRO A 832 -13.87 21.79 2.83
N VAL A 833 -13.35 22.94 2.40
CA VAL A 833 -13.49 23.40 1.01
C VAL A 833 -12.54 22.58 0.14
N LEU A 834 -13.06 22.06 -0.98
CA LEU A 834 -12.38 21.08 -1.84
C LEU A 834 -12.37 21.48 -3.33
N GLU A 835 -12.77 22.70 -3.67
CA GLU A 835 -12.86 23.23 -5.05
C GLU A 835 -12.18 24.60 -5.12
N GLU A 836 -11.59 24.94 -6.27
CA GLU A 836 -10.81 26.17 -6.48
C GLU A 836 -11.69 27.43 -6.53
N GLY A 837 -11.24 28.51 -5.89
CA GLY A 837 -11.94 29.79 -5.83
C GLY A 837 -13.18 29.82 -4.93
N ALA A 838 -13.55 28.69 -4.30
CA ALA A 838 -14.73 28.61 -3.44
C ALA A 838 -14.47 29.25 -2.06
N ASP A 839 -15.40 30.09 -1.61
CA ASP A 839 -15.41 30.76 -0.29
C ASP A 839 -16.41 30.13 0.70
N HIS A 840 -16.99 28.99 0.33
CA HIS A 840 -18.02 28.25 1.06
C HIS A 840 -17.86 26.73 0.87
N VAL A 841 -18.46 25.96 1.77
CA VAL A 841 -18.52 24.49 1.69
C VAL A 841 -19.97 24.01 1.76
N GLU A 842 -20.35 23.12 0.85
CA GLU A 842 -21.56 22.31 1.00
C GLU A 842 -21.25 21.16 1.97
N ALA A 843 -21.85 21.21 3.16
CA ALA A 843 -21.60 20.27 4.24
C ALA A 843 -22.89 19.54 4.61
N TYR A 844 -22.88 18.20 4.54
CA TYR A 844 -23.92 17.39 5.14
C TYR A 844 -23.75 17.37 6.65
N ILE A 845 -24.79 17.76 7.39
CA ILE A 845 -24.87 17.72 8.84
C ILE A 845 -25.76 16.53 9.22
N PRO A 846 -25.23 15.45 9.83
CA PRO A 846 -26.03 14.30 10.26
C PRO A 846 -26.99 14.64 11.42
N GLU A 847 -27.91 13.74 11.74
CA GLU A 847 -28.93 13.92 12.79
C GLU A 847 -28.36 14.45 14.11
N GLY A 848 -28.98 15.52 14.62
CA GLY A 848 -28.69 16.11 15.92
C GLY A 848 -28.20 17.56 15.87
N THR A 849 -27.81 18.07 17.04
CA THR A 849 -27.27 19.41 17.22
C THR A 849 -25.75 19.41 17.15
N TRP A 850 -25.18 20.40 16.46
CA TRP A 850 -23.75 20.52 16.24
C TRP A 850 -23.29 21.97 16.48
N TYR A 851 -22.17 22.14 17.18
CA TYR A 851 -21.60 23.44 17.55
C TYR A 851 -20.27 23.68 16.83
N ASN A 852 -20.13 24.77 16.09
CA ASN A 852 -18.87 25.13 15.46
C ASN A 852 -17.75 25.33 16.50
N ILE A 853 -16.57 24.74 16.32
CA ILE A 853 -15.50 24.78 17.35
C ILE A 853 -14.74 26.11 17.45
N TRP A 854 -14.98 27.04 16.52
CA TRP A 854 -14.28 28.33 16.42
C TRP A 854 -15.09 29.48 17.05
N ASP A 855 -16.41 29.52 16.82
CA ASP A 855 -17.29 30.61 17.27
C ASP A 855 -18.53 30.16 18.06
N TYR A 856 -18.70 28.84 18.24
CA TYR A 856 -19.84 28.19 18.89
C TYR A 856 -21.22 28.47 18.27
N SER A 857 -21.26 28.87 17.00
CA SER A 857 -22.49 28.87 16.19
C SER A 857 -23.10 27.47 16.09
N VAL A 858 -24.43 27.40 16.00
CA VAL A 858 -25.19 26.15 16.12
C VAL A 858 -25.84 25.79 14.78
N VAL A 859 -25.63 24.56 14.33
CA VAL A 859 -26.35 23.95 13.20
C VAL A 859 -27.10 22.70 13.67
N GLN A 860 -28.12 22.31 12.90
CA GLN A 860 -29.00 21.17 13.19
C GLN A 860 -29.06 20.27 11.95
N GLY A 861 -28.97 18.95 12.13
CA GLY A 861 -29.21 17.95 11.08
C GLY A 861 -30.40 17.04 11.39
N PRO A 862 -30.83 16.18 10.44
CA PRO A 862 -30.15 15.87 9.18
C PRO A 862 -30.48 16.85 8.04
N GLN A 863 -29.47 17.52 7.46
CA GLN A 863 -29.60 18.33 6.23
C GLN A 863 -28.23 18.69 5.63
N ALA A 864 -28.20 19.01 4.33
CA ALA A 864 -27.07 19.68 3.70
C ALA A 864 -27.17 21.20 3.91
N LEU A 865 -26.06 21.85 4.26
CA LEU A 865 -25.95 23.30 4.46
C LEU A 865 -24.81 23.89 3.63
N LEU A 866 -25.05 25.06 3.04
CA LEU A 866 -24.01 25.89 2.45
C LEU A 866 -23.42 26.78 3.55
N LEU A 867 -22.19 26.47 4.01
CA LEU A 867 -21.55 27.16 5.12
C LEU A 867 -20.43 28.08 4.62
N PRO A 868 -20.34 29.34 5.11
CA PRO A 868 -19.26 30.25 4.73
C PRO A 868 -17.92 29.69 5.22
N CYS A 869 -16.91 29.68 4.36
CA CYS A 869 -15.59 29.14 4.65
C CYS A 869 -14.51 29.91 3.88
N PRO A 870 -14.19 31.16 4.26
CA PRO A 870 -13.16 31.98 3.61
C PRO A 870 -11.78 31.32 3.58
N LEU A 871 -10.85 31.87 2.79
CA LEU A 871 -9.51 31.28 2.66
C LEU A 871 -8.77 31.24 4.01
N GLY A 872 -8.16 30.08 4.31
CA GLY A 872 -7.53 29.81 5.60
C GLY A 872 -8.50 29.42 6.72
N GLU A 873 -9.77 29.20 6.39
CA GLU A 873 -10.77 28.63 7.30
C GLU A 873 -11.16 27.20 6.88
N ILE A 874 -11.70 26.46 7.85
CA ILE A 874 -12.31 25.14 7.68
C ILE A 874 -13.48 24.99 8.65
N GLN A 875 -14.60 24.46 8.17
CA GLN A 875 -15.79 24.22 8.99
C GLN A 875 -15.60 22.95 9.81
N VAL A 876 -15.65 23.06 11.15
CA VAL A 876 -15.50 21.93 12.06
C VAL A 876 -16.50 22.07 13.22
N HIS A 877 -17.28 21.02 13.48
CA HIS A 877 -18.39 21.07 14.43
C HIS A 877 -18.34 19.93 15.46
N LEU A 878 -18.59 20.27 16.72
CA LEU A 878 -18.71 19.39 17.87
C LEU A 878 -20.15 18.90 18.05
N ARG A 879 -20.35 17.58 18.06
CA ARG A 879 -21.63 16.91 18.29
C ARG A 879 -22.13 17.18 19.71
N ALA A 880 -23.39 17.61 19.85
CA ALA A 880 -24.05 17.69 21.14
C ALA A 880 -24.15 16.31 21.83
N GLY A 881 -24.13 16.31 23.17
CA GLY A 881 -23.96 15.09 23.96
C GLY A 881 -22.50 14.73 24.26
N THR A 882 -21.53 15.53 23.79
CA THR A 882 -20.09 15.25 23.94
C THR A 882 -19.41 16.21 24.92
N VAL A 883 -18.48 15.71 25.74
CA VAL A 883 -17.48 16.51 26.44
C VAL A 883 -16.09 16.22 25.86
N ILE A 884 -15.43 17.22 25.27
CA ILE A 884 -14.07 17.07 24.73
C ILE A 884 -13.01 17.69 25.65
N PRO A 885 -11.89 16.97 25.91
CA PRO A 885 -10.72 17.52 26.58
C PRO A 885 -9.85 18.29 25.60
N MET A 886 -9.35 19.46 26.01
CA MET A 886 -8.46 20.31 25.22
C MET A 886 -7.28 20.81 26.06
N GLN A 887 -6.19 21.20 25.40
CA GLN A 887 -5.06 21.91 26.01
C GLN A 887 -4.98 23.35 25.50
N ARG A 888 -4.06 24.14 26.09
CA ARG A 888 -3.65 25.44 25.54
C ARG A 888 -2.99 25.26 24.18
N ALA A 889 -3.12 26.28 23.32
CA ALA A 889 -2.31 26.35 22.10
C ALA A 889 -0.84 26.59 22.45
N ALA A 890 0.06 25.93 21.72
CA ALA A 890 1.51 25.91 21.93
C ALA A 890 2.24 25.57 20.62
N ARG A 891 3.58 25.62 20.61
CA ARG A 891 4.42 25.30 19.44
C ARG A 891 4.76 23.81 19.31
N THR A 892 4.79 23.08 20.43
CA THR A 892 5.03 21.63 20.50
C THR A 892 4.04 20.96 21.45
N THR A 893 3.82 19.65 21.31
CA THR A 893 2.94 18.89 22.22
C THR A 893 3.45 18.93 23.66
N LYS A 894 4.77 18.85 23.85
CA LYS A 894 5.44 18.96 25.15
C LYS A 894 5.20 20.30 25.84
N GLU A 895 5.12 21.39 25.09
CA GLU A 895 4.75 22.70 25.64
C GLU A 895 3.27 22.74 26.05
N ALA A 896 2.37 22.18 25.22
CA ALA A 896 0.93 22.13 25.47
C ALA A 896 0.59 21.33 26.74
N ALA A 897 1.20 20.14 26.88
CA ALA A 897 0.97 19.19 27.97
C ALA A 897 1.45 19.69 29.35
N ALA A 898 2.33 20.70 29.39
CA ALA A 898 2.70 21.39 30.63
C ALA A 898 1.67 22.43 31.09
N GLY A 899 0.59 22.65 30.33
CA GLY A 899 -0.53 23.51 30.70
C GLY A 899 -1.68 22.78 31.40
N PRO A 900 -2.68 23.52 31.89
CA PRO A 900 -3.92 22.93 32.42
C PRO A 900 -4.77 22.31 31.29
N LEU A 901 -5.70 21.43 31.67
CA LEU A 901 -6.67 20.82 30.77
C LEU A 901 -7.97 21.65 30.72
N ASP A 902 -8.29 22.19 29.55
CA ASP A 902 -9.59 22.82 29.28
C ASP A 902 -10.63 21.73 28.92
N LEU A 903 -11.92 21.99 29.17
CA LEU A 903 -13.03 21.14 28.72
C LEU A 903 -14.06 21.94 27.94
N VAL A 904 -14.60 21.37 26.86
CA VAL A 904 -15.80 21.89 26.17
C VAL A 904 -16.92 20.87 26.29
N VAL A 905 -18.03 21.29 26.90
CA VAL A 905 -19.25 20.50 27.14
C VAL A 905 -20.32 20.96 26.15
N ALA A 906 -20.65 20.15 25.15
CA ALA A 906 -21.71 20.45 24.19
C ALA A 906 -23.03 19.79 24.60
N LEU A 907 -24.00 20.56 25.07
CA LEU A 907 -25.30 20.02 25.51
C LEU A 907 -26.27 19.86 24.34
N PRO A 908 -27.12 18.82 24.30
CA PRO A 908 -28.28 18.78 23.40
C PRO A 908 -29.33 19.81 23.85
N PRO A 909 -30.20 20.31 22.95
CA PRO A 909 -31.30 21.20 23.33
C PRO A 909 -32.29 20.48 24.28
N PRO A 910 -32.98 21.21 25.17
CA PRO A 910 -33.86 20.60 26.17
C PRO A 910 -34.91 19.67 25.56
N GLY A 911 -34.95 18.42 26.04
CA GLY A 911 -35.90 17.40 25.59
C GLY A 911 -35.49 16.62 24.34
N ALA A 912 -34.36 16.93 23.70
CA ALA A 912 -33.82 16.13 22.59
C ALA A 912 -33.11 14.87 23.11
N GLY A 913 -33.56 13.70 22.66
CA GLY A 913 -33.03 12.39 23.07
C GLY A 913 -33.56 11.91 24.43
N ARG A 914 -33.44 10.60 24.68
CA ARG A 914 -33.94 9.94 25.91
C ARG A 914 -32.93 8.94 26.45
N ALA A 915 -31.86 9.43 27.08
CA ALA A 915 -30.91 8.55 27.77
C ALA A 915 -31.61 7.78 28.92
N PRO A 916 -31.30 6.48 29.14
CA PRO A 916 -31.93 5.70 30.19
C PRO A 916 -31.75 6.32 31.59
N GLY A 917 -32.88 6.60 32.26
CA GLY A 917 -32.90 7.15 33.63
C GLY A 917 -32.94 8.68 33.75
N LEU A 918 -32.94 9.44 32.64
CA LEU A 918 -33.20 10.89 32.66
C LEU A 918 -34.71 11.21 32.66
N ARG A 919 -35.05 12.42 33.14
CA ARG A 919 -36.41 12.97 33.02
C ARG A 919 -36.58 13.65 31.67
N HIS A 920 -37.82 13.75 31.19
CA HIS A 920 -38.12 14.49 29.97
C HIS A 920 -37.80 15.98 30.18
N GLY A 921 -36.89 16.52 29.38
CA GLY A 921 -36.37 17.89 29.49
C GLY A 921 -34.97 18.01 30.10
N ASP A 922 -34.41 16.96 30.70
CA ASP A 922 -33.01 16.97 31.17
C ASP A 922 -32.04 16.95 29.96
N GLN A 923 -30.98 17.75 29.99
CA GLN A 923 -29.87 17.70 29.02
C GLN A 923 -28.71 16.88 29.61
N HIS A 924 -27.94 16.19 28.76
CA HIS A 924 -26.80 15.36 29.19
C HIS A 924 -25.69 15.37 28.13
N ALA A 925 -24.44 15.30 28.59
CA ALA A 925 -23.26 15.13 27.72
C ALA A 925 -22.17 14.34 28.45
N GLU A 926 -21.45 13.48 27.73
CA GLU A 926 -20.41 12.61 28.29
C GLU A 926 -19.11 12.63 27.47
N GLY A 927 -18.01 12.29 28.13
CA GLY A 927 -16.68 12.29 27.52
C GLY A 927 -15.66 11.54 28.36
N THR A 928 -14.45 11.41 27.84
CA THR A 928 -13.32 10.78 28.51
C THR A 928 -12.02 11.40 28.03
N VAL A 929 -11.00 11.41 28.89
CA VAL A 929 -9.60 11.63 28.51
C VAL A 929 -8.74 10.48 29.02
N TYR A 930 -7.83 10.00 28.19
CA TYR A 930 -6.73 9.12 28.58
C TYR A 930 -5.42 9.92 28.59
N MET A 931 -4.61 9.73 29.62
CA MET A 931 -3.31 10.36 29.80
C MET A 931 -2.31 9.33 30.35
N ASP A 932 -1.08 9.41 29.87
CA ASP A 932 0.10 8.70 30.35
C ASP A 932 1.33 9.60 30.10
N GLU A 933 2.55 9.06 30.19
CA GLU A 933 3.76 9.84 29.91
C GLU A 933 3.96 10.20 28.42
N GLY A 934 3.08 9.74 27.52
CA GLY A 934 3.12 9.94 26.06
C GLY A 934 4.24 9.16 25.34
N ALA A 935 5.44 9.14 25.92
CA ALA A 935 6.64 8.55 25.35
C ALA A 935 6.99 7.15 25.90
N ALA A 936 6.70 6.83 27.17
CA ALA A 936 6.88 5.48 27.72
C ALA A 936 5.82 4.49 27.17
N ALA A 937 5.92 3.19 27.46
CA ALA A 937 4.98 2.17 26.96
C ALA A 937 3.49 2.52 27.19
N VAL A 938 2.60 2.09 26.28
CA VAL A 938 1.14 2.26 26.41
C VAL A 938 0.66 1.50 27.65
N ASP A 939 -0.20 2.13 28.44
CA ASP A 939 -0.56 1.66 29.78
C ASP A 939 0.70 1.40 30.63
N GLY A 940 1.49 2.46 30.84
CA GLY A 940 2.48 2.49 31.92
C GLY A 940 1.82 2.40 33.32
N PRO A 941 2.62 2.28 34.40
CA PRO A 941 2.09 2.35 35.77
C PRO A 941 1.42 3.70 36.06
N ASP A 942 1.91 4.79 35.48
CA ASP A 942 1.44 6.17 35.68
C ASP A 942 0.29 6.60 34.74
N SER A 943 -0.41 5.66 34.12
CA SER A 943 -1.57 5.96 33.26
C SER A 943 -2.82 6.35 34.07
N LEU A 944 -3.54 7.38 33.61
CA LEU A 944 -4.78 7.90 34.17
C LEU A 944 -5.88 7.97 33.09
N THR A 945 -7.07 7.45 33.40
CA THR A 945 -8.29 7.73 32.63
C THR A 945 -9.25 8.58 33.47
N VAL A 946 -9.80 9.66 32.91
CA VAL A 946 -10.85 10.46 33.56
C VAL A 946 -12.10 10.47 32.68
N ARG A 947 -13.25 10.12 33.26
CA ARG A 947 -14.57 10.24 32.64
C ARG A 947 -15.23 11.56 33.05
N PHE A 948 -15.97 12.15 32.13
CA PHE A 948 -16.71 13.40 32.32
C PHE A 948 -18.20 13.13 32.07
N SER A 949 -19.07 13.52 33.01
CA SER A 949 -20.53 13.43 32.83
C SER A 949 -21.18 14.74 33.25
N ALA A 950 -21.79 15.44 32.30
CA ALA A 950 -22.52 16.68 32.47
C ALA A 950 -24.02 16.42 32.40
N ARG A 951 -24.80 17.00 33.32
CA ARG A 951 -26.26 16.89 33.37
C ARG A 951 -26.89 18.23 33.75
N VAL A 952 -27.93 18.63 33.04
CA VAL A 952 -28.70 19.84 33.31
C VAL A 952 -30.17 19.50 33.47
N SER A 953 -30.80 20.04 34.51
CA SER A 953 -32.24 19.89 34.77
C SER A 953 -32.84 21.26 35.00
N GLY A 954 -33.64 21.73 34.04
CA GLY A 954 -34.03 23.15 33.94
C GLY A 954 -32.80 24.05 33.83
N GLN A 955 -32.71 25.06 34.70
CA GLN A 955 -31.64 26.08 34.67
C GLN A 955 -30.51 25.79 35.67
N ARG A 956 -30.28 24.51 36.00
CA ARG A 956 -29.23 24.06 36.93
C ARG A 956 -28.47 22.90 36.32
N GLY A 957 -27.18 23.10 36.09
CA GLY A 957 -26.28 22.12 35.53
C GLY A 957 -25.24 21.65 36.54
N HIS A 958 -24.71 20.46 36.31
CA HIS A 958 -23.54 19.95 37.00
C HIS A 958 -22.69 19.08 36.05
N LEU A 959 -21.37 19.21 36.18
CA LEU A 959 -20.36 18.39 35.55
C LEU A 959 -19.61 17.65 36.66
N ILE A 960 -19.58 16.33 36.57
CA ILE A 960 -18.81 15.45 37.44
C ILE A 960 -17.64 14.90 36.63
N THR A 961 -16.44 15.00 37.19
CA THR A 961 -15.27 14.26 36.69
C THR A 961 -14.99 13.06 37.62
N ALA A 962 -14.69 11.90 37.04
CA ALA A 962 -14.43 10.66 37.76
C ALA A 962 -13.15 10.02 37.22
N ALA A 963 -12.11 9.97 38.05
CA ALA A 963 -10.81 9.40 37.70
C ALA A 963 -10.72 7.90 38.03
N ALA A 964 -10.03 7.18 37.16
CA ALA A 964 -9.51 5.83 37.38
C ALA A 964 -7.99 5.87 37.19
N LEU A 965 -7.26 5.87 38.30
CA LEU A 965 -5.81 5.64 38.34
C LEU A 965 -5.53 4.14 38.30
N ARG A 966 -4.38 3.76 37.76
CA ARG A 966 -3.85 2.39 37.87
C ARG A 966 -3.12 2.20 39.20
N ASP A 967 -3.07 0.96 39.69
CA ASP A 967 -2.31 0.60 40.89
C ASP A 967 -0.83 1.02 40.75
N GLY A 968 -0.37 1.86 41.69
CA GLY A 968 0.99 2.41 41.72
C GLY A 968 1.19 3.78 41.06
N ALA A 969 0.18 4.34 40.38
CA ALA A 969 0.31 5.59 39.63
C ALA A 969 0.68 6.81 40.50
N SER A 970 1.66 7.58 40.02
CA SER A 970 2.09 8.87 40.57
C SER A 970 1.12 10.00 40.24
N THR A 971 0.72 10.78 41.24
CA THR A 971 -0.12 11.98 41.05
C THR A 971 0.65 13.20 40.55
N LYS A 972 1.98 13.12 40.35
CA LYS A 972 2.85 14.27 40.06
C LYS A 972 2.72 14.84 38.64
N SER A 973 2.18 14.07 37.69
CA SER A 973 2.13 14.40 36.26
C SER A 973 0.75 14.87 35.77
N VAL A 974 -0.27 14.86 36.63
CA VAL A 974 -1.66 15.09 36.23
C VAL A 974 -1.98 16.59 36.13
N PRO A 975 -2.44 17.10 34.98
CA PRO A 975 -2.78 18.51 34.83
C PRO A 975 -4.04 18.90 35.63
N SER A 976 -4.07 20.13 36.13
CA SER A 976 -5.27 20.72 36.74
C SER A 976 -6.30 21.14 35.69
N LEU A 977 -7.58 21.18 36.07
CA LEU A 977 -8.63 21.79 35.23
C LEU A 977 -8.38 23.29 35.02
N GLY A 978 -8.37 23.72 33.77
CA GLY A 978 -8.19 25.11 33.33
C GLY A 978 -9.53 25.82 33.14
N THR A 979 -9.98 25.90 31.90
CA THR A 979 -11.25 26.52 31.48
C THR A 979 -12.31 25.45 31.25
N VAL A 980 -13.55 25.67 31.70
CA VAL A 980 -14.69 24.82 31.34
C VAL A 980 -15.72 25.65 30.59
N THR A 981 -15.91 25.34 29.32
CA THR A 981 -16.89 25.99 28.44
C THR A 981 -18.09 25.08 28.25
N VAL A 982 -19.31 25.57 28.51
CA VAL A 982 -20.56 24.83 28.33
C VAL A 982 -21.40 25.51 27.25
N LEU A 983 -21.69 24.76 26.19
CA LEU A 983 -22.47 25.20 25.03
C LEU A 983 -23.92 24.71 25.18
N GLY A 984 -24.90 25.55 24.84
CA GLY A 984 -26.32 25.22 25.01
C GLY A 984 -26.82 25.34 26.46
N ALA A 985 -26.11 26.09 27.30
CA ALA A 985 -26.46 26.31 28.70
C ALA A 985 -27.53 27.41 28.81
N GLU A 986 -28.73 27.10 29.32
CA GLU A 986 -29.85 28.07 29.33
C GLU A 986 -29.86 28.98 30.57
N CYS A 987 -30.02 30.29 30.35
CA CYS A 987 -30.35 31.27 31.40
C CYS A 987 -31.27 32.39 30.89
N GLY A 988 -32.41 32.55 31.55
CA GLY A 988 -33.49 33.48 31.22
C GLY A 988 -34.74 33.12 32.03
N TYR A 989 -35.78 33.97 32.07
CA TYR A 989 -36.98 33.65 32.86
C TYR A 989 -37.71 32.39 32.37
N PRO A 990 -38.24 31.54 33.26
CA PRO A 990 -39.11 30.44 32.86
C PRO A 990 -40.42 31.01 32.30
N GLU A 991 -40.62 30.89 30.98
CA GLU A 991 -41.91 31.19 30.36
C GLU A 991 -42.95 30.17 30.86
N HIS A 992 -43.83 30.61 31.78
CA HIS A 992 -44.98 29.82 32.20
C HIS A 992 -46.07 29.87 31.11
N PRO A 993 -46.38 28.75 30.42
CA PRO A 993 -47.46 28.74 29.44
C PRO A 993 -48.79 28.96 30.16
N GLY A 994 -49.50 30.06 29.83
CA GLY A 994 -50.88 30.30 30.28
C GLY A 994 -51.09 31.26 31.46
N LYS A 995 -50.12 32.09 31.86
CA LYS A 995 -50.39 33.22 32.78
C LYS A 995 -49.82 34.56 32.29
N GLN A 996 -50.69 35.39 31.73
CA GLN A 996 -50.46 36.84 31.69
C GLN A 996 -50.56 37.40 33.11
N ALA A 997 -49.40 37.55 33.78
CA ALA A 997 -49.30 38.36 34.98
C ALA A 997 -49.25 39.84 34.56
N GLY A 998 -50.33 40.58 34.78
CA GLY A 998 -50.39 42.01 34.45
C GLY A 998 -49.55 42.86 35.41
N GLY A 999 -48.92 43.91 34.89
CA GLY A 999 -48.41 45.03 35.69
C GLY A 999 -46.91 45.04 36.00
N SER A 1000 -46.13 45.67 35.10
CA SER A 1000 -45.08 46.65 35.43
C SER A 1000 -43.89 46.28 36.35
N LEU A 1001 -43.68 45.03 36.76
CA LEU A 1001 -42.66 44.66 37.76
C LEU A 1001 -41.43 43.89 37.25
N LEU A 1002 -41.35 43.54 35.96
CA LEU A 1002 -40.24 42.76 35.39
C LEU A 1002 -39.21 43.59 34.60
N THR A 1003 -39.52 44.85 34.28
CA THR A 1003 -38.64 45.76 33.51
C THR A 1003 -37.48 46.27 34.35
N GLY A 1004 -36.40 45.49 34.44
CA GLY A 1004 -35.15 45.86 35.11
C GLY A 1004 -34.36 44.70 35.70
N MET A 1005 -34.98 43.53 35.86
CA MET A 1005 -34.33 42.33 36.41
C MET A 1005 -33.22 41.80 35.47
N ARG A 1006 -32.10 41.36 36.04
CA ARG A 1006 -30.98 40.77 35.29
C ARG A 1006 -30.72 39.35 35.78
N ALA A 1007 -30.86 38.38 34.89
CA ALA A 1007 -30.38 37.02 35.15
C ALA A 1007 -28.85 36.99 34.99
N ARG A 1008 -28.16 36.26 35.87
CA ARG A 1008 -26.72 35.95 35.75
C ARG A 1008 -26.50 34.47 36.06
N MET A 1009 -25.55 33.85 35.40
CA MET A 1009 -25.07 32.53 35.83
C MET A 1009 -24.06 32.67 36.97
N ARG A 1010 -24.16 31.77 37.96
CA ARG A 1010 -23.09 31.49 38.93
C ARG A 1010 -22.59 30.06 38.77
N ALA A 1011 -21.40 29.80 39.30
CA ALA A 1011 -20.82 28.47 39.37
C ALA A 1011 -20.20 28.18 40.74
N LYS A 1012 -20.12 26.89 41.06
CA LYS A 1012 -19.42 26.33 42.23
C LYS A 1012 -18.48 25.22 41.79
N VAL A 1013 -17.33 25.10 42.44
CA VAL A 1013 -16.37 24.00 42.26
C VAL A 1013 -16.20 23.31 43.60
N ASN A 1014 -16.54 22.01 43.67
CA ASN A 1014 -16.55 21.23 44.91
C ASN A 1014 -17.33 21.94 46.04
N ASP A 1015 -18.50 22.48 45.68
CA ASP A 1015 -19.43 23.28 46.51
C ASP A 1015 -18.92 24.63 47.06
N VAL A 1016 -17.68 25.01 46.76
CA VAL A 1016 -17.14 26.38 46.97
C VAL A 1016 -17.61 27.30 45.85
N GLU A 1017 -18.00 28.54 46.16
CA GLU A 1017 -18.41 29.55 45.18
C GLU A 1017 -17.24 29.95 44.27
N HIS A 1018 -17.43 29.90 42.94
CA HIS A 1018 -16.40 30.29 41.98
C HIS A 1018 -16.38 31.82 41.81
N PRO A 1019 -15.22 32.49 41.70
CA PRO A 1019 -15.15 33.95 41.59
C PRO A 1019 -15.95 34.50 40.41
N SER A 1020 -16.84 35.46 40.67
CA SER A 1020 -17.79 35.98 39.66
C SER A 1020 -17.15 36.74 38.49
N ASN A 1021 -15.90 37.17 38.61
CA ASN A 1021 -15.09 37.71 37.51
C ASN A 1021 -14.54 36.62 36.57
N SER A 1022 -14.60 35.36 36.99
CA SER A 1022 -14.11 34.17 36.28
C SER A 1022 -15.26 33.32 35.72
N VAL A 1023 -16.49 33.85 35.80
CA VAL A 1023 -17.72 33.29 35.20
C VAL A 1023 -18.20 34.28 34.13
N ARG A 1024 -18.34 33.82 32.89
CA ARG A 1024 -18.90 34.62 31.78
C ARG A 1024 -20.05 33.86 31.12
N TYR A 1025 -21.07 34.58 30.69
CA TYR A 1025 -22.21 33.98 29.99
C TYR A 1025 -22.62 34.85 28.80
N ASP A 1026 -22.50 34.31 27.59
CA ASP A 1026 -23.07 34.86 26.37
C ASP A 1026 -24.51 34.33 26.24
N ALA A 1027 -25.49 35.23 26.45
CA ALA A 1027 -26.91 34.87 26.45
C ALA A 1027 -27.48 34.67 25.03
N GLU A 1028 -26.86 35.25 24.00
CA GLU A 1028 -27.30 35.11 22.62
C GLU A 1028 -26.81 33.77 22.04
N ARG A 1029 -25.55 33.41 22.30
CA ARG A 1029 -24.98 32.10 21.93
C ARG A 1029 -25.29 30.96 22.90
N ARG A 1030 -25.80 31.27 24.11
CA ARG A 1030 -26.03 30.30 25.21
C ARG A 1030 -24.74 29.58 25.64
N VAL A 1031 -23.65 30.34 25.78
CA VAL A 1031 -22.32 29.83 26.14
C VAL A 1031 -21.91 30.32 27.52
N LEU A 1032 -21.63 29.39 28.43
CA LEU A 1032 -21.04 29.64 29.74
C LEU A 1032 -19.53 29.33 29.70
N GLU A 1033 -18.69 30.27 30.12
CA GLU A 1033 -17.24 30.08 30.28
C GLU A 1033 -16.86 30.21 31.77
N LEU A 1034 -16.20 29.17 32.29
CA LEU A 1034 -15.68 29.11 33.66
C LEU A 1034 -14.15 29.06 33.60
N ALA A 1035 -13.49 30.19 33.80
CA ALA A 1035 -12.03 30.29 33.76
C ALA A 1035 -11.38 29.89 35.09
N ALA A 1036 -10.14 29.38 35.04
CA ALA A 1036 -9.28 29.11 36.20
C ALA A 1036 -9.92 28.23 37.29
N VAL A 1037 -10.53 27.10 36.89
CA VAL A 1037 -11.21 26.14 37.78
C VAL A 1037 -10.26 25.51 38.80
N ASN A 1038 -8.99 25.27 38.43
CA ASN A 1038 -7.92 24.76 39.30
C ASN A 1038 -8.26 23.45 40.04
N GLY A 1039 -9.07 22.59 39.43
CA GLY A 1039 -9.49 21.30 40.01
C GLY A 1039 -8.44 20.20 39.86
N ASP A 1040 -8.19 19.44 40.94
CA ASP A 1040 -7.39 18.20 40.94
C ASP A 1040 -8.19 17.07 40.26
N LEU A 1041 -7.77 16.68 39.04
CA LEU A 1041 -8.43 15.62 38.29
C LEU A 1041 -8.37 14.25 38.99
N THR A 1042 -7.35 13.98 39.82
CA THR A 1042 -7.14 12.65 40.43
C THR A 1042 -8.19 12.29 41.48
N ARG A 1043 -8.81 13.30 42.11
CA ARG A 1043 -9.81 13.13 43.16
C ARG A 1043 -11.25 13.20 42.66
N GLY A 1044 -11.42 13.55 41.38
CA GLY A 1044 -12.69 14.01 40.83
C GLY A 1044 -13.03 15.44 41.25
N ALA A 1045 -13.77 16.13 40.38
CA ALA A 1045 -14.29 17.47 40.62
C ALA A 1045 -15.79 17.52 40.29
N VAL A 1046 -16.56 18.25 41.11
CA VAL A 1046 -17.98 18.50 40.88
C VAL A 1046 -18.16 20.00 40.66
N ILE A 1047 -18.35 20.38 39.41
CA ILE A 1047 -18.67 21.75 39.01
C ILE A 1047 -20.19 21.86 38.90
N LYS A 1048 -20.81 22.85 39.55
CA LYS A 1048 -22.26 23.10 39.50
C LYS A 1048 -22.48 24.51 38.99
N TRP A 1049 -23.47 24.73 38.13
CA TRP A 1049 -23.84 26.08 37.67
C TRP A 1049 -25.36 26.27 37.65
N GLY A 1050 -25.79 27.52 37.66
CA GLY A 1050 -27.19 27.85 37.50
C GLY A 1050 -27.48 29.34 37.54
N CYS A 1051 -28.73 29.68 37.24
CA CYS A 1051 -29.19 31.06 37.16
C CYS A 1051 -29.57 31.63 38.53
N GLU A 1052 -29.09 32.84 38.78
CA GLU A 1052 -29.55 33.74 39.82
C GLU A 1052 -30.16 35.00 39.16
N TYR A 1053 -31.06 35.66 39.87
CA TYR A 1053 -31.81 36.81 39.37
C TYR A 1053 -31.58 38.00 40.31
N ASP A 1054 -30.96 39.06 39.78
CA ASP A 1054 -30.85 40.32 40.51
C ASP A 1054 -32.23 40.99 40.57
N PHE A 1055 -32.79 41.05 41.78
CA PHE A 1055 -33.90 41.94 42.09
C PHE A 1055 -33.35 43.36 42.27
N PRO A 1056 -33.89 44.38 41.58
CA PRO A 1056 -33.59 45.76 41.95
C PRO A 1056 -34.03 46.02 43.39
N ALA A 1057 -33.25 46.80 44.14
CA ALA A 1057 -33.60 47.19 45.49
C ALA A 1057 -34.92 47.99 45.50
N VAL A 1058 -35.81 47.64 46.43
CA VAL A 1058 -37.16 48.21 46.63
C VAL A 1058 -37.10 49.38 47.61
#